data_AF-A0A1G6R3Y0-F1
#
_entry.id   AF-A0A1G6R3Y0-F1
#
_cell.length_a   1.000
_cell.length_b   1.000
_cell.length_c   1.000
_cell.angle_alpha   90.00
_cell.angle_beta   90.00
_cell.angle_gamma   90.00
#
_symmetry.space_group_name_H-M   'P 1'
#
loop_
_entity.id
_entity.type
_entity.pdbx_description
1 polymer ?
#
loop_
_entity_poly.entity_id
_entity_poly.type
_entity_poly.pdbx_seq_one_letter_code
_entity_poly.pdbx_strand_id
1 'polypeptide(L)'
;MRFAILGPLRVSVPGEPEAALDDRRRRVLGMLLLAEERPVPTEVLRRVLWGETRPLGADERIEKLVRDLEHWLPDDLLCEFQRIGSSHRLKVRRDQVDVEVFRREVRDARVRLEYGEDAEAVDLLDKALRLWRGRPLDGLTGPDIDAGAAKLMEFKAEVDETRFEALLRLGRFATLIGEGRQAIRERPFDQEATRRLMAALAEAGRDSEAKQVFEELQARLAERSGDRPVREVRDLYDRIGGGDRPPPSQSRQGPTEPRQLTSTAGEFTGRTGPLRRMDRSRLRRASGVVISGIGGLGKTSLGLAWAERKVKDFPDGQLFADLRGASAERPAEPLAVLHGFMRALGFPASALAADLGQAGADFRAYAAGRRLLVFLDNALDADQVRPLLPGVGDGFTIVTARAKMPELGDLDALELEEMDAEESEELLLRLAGAAPSAERSATLAPLIRRCGGLPLALRIASDLLGDTDQPAGTLTDPTGRADDDRADLWAVFDLSYRHLSEAERRLHLALAPLPGPSIGPDLALSVARRIGDDPQALLDGLVRAHWLRRVGDRYETHNLVAAYAADRAERELSAAERRLTRDRVVAHFHLLGAAVALEDFEFLTAAYEAWQAEPNTSRLANALCAFAQRGHRLPELVRLGERAAASATDPVDLARHCNLVAVAAFAQGDLEHAVAYGRRCVAALESTPGGDRPGTARANLGGALALLERYDEALPVLEAALAAAETCGAWDGAVTTSLSLARVHQGLGDFRAAEARLLAARALDRDRSHGLRATMIDTHLDDVRRQRDGNRDGAAP
;
A
#
# COMPACT_ATOMS: atom_id res chain seq x y z
N MET A 1 -26.42 6.42 28.63
CA MET A 1 -27.39 5.35 28.31
C MET A 1 -27.24 4.92 26.87
N ARG A 2 -27.44 3.63 26.55
CA ARG A 2 -27.38 3.08 25.18
C ARG A 2 -28.52 2.08 24.95
N PHE A 3 -29.19 2.22 23.82
CA PHE A 3 -30.26 1.36 23.34
C PHE A 3 -29.74 0.52 22.17
N ALA A 4 -29.94 -0.79 22.26
CA ALA A 4 -29.49 -1.74 21.26
C ALA A 4 -30.71 -2.48 20.68
N ILE A 5 -31.04 -2.20 19.41
CA ILE A 5 -32.21 -2.76 18.72
C ILE A 5 -31.85 -3.62 17.51
N LEU A 6 -30.58 -3.64 17.07
CA LEU A 6 -30.08 -4.50 15.98
C LEU A 6 -29.83 -5.95 16.46
N GLY A 7 -30.83 -6.51 17.14
CA GLY A 7 -30.80 -7.79 17.85
C GLY A 7 -31.89 -7.79 18.92
N PRO A 8 -31.80 -8.64 19.97
CA PRO A 8 -32.67 -8.52 21.14
C PRO A 8 -32.60 -7.11 21.72
N LEU A 9 -33.74 -6.53 22.14
CA LEU A 9 -33.79 -5.20 22.74
C LEU A 9 -32.99 -5.17 24.05
N ARG A 10 -31.93 -4.36 24.09
CA ARG A 10 -31.08 -4.14 25.26
C ARG A 10 -31.02 -2.68 25.64
N VAL A 11 -31.03 -2.40 26.93
CA VAL A 11 -30.88 -1.04 27.47
C VAL A 11 -29.80 -1.07 28.54
N SER A 12 -28.73 -0.30 28.31
CA SER A 12 -27.58 -0.25 29.21
C SER A 12 -27.26 1.18 29.66
N VAL A 13 -26.95 1.32 30.94
CA VAL A 13 -26.45 2.56 31.55
C VAL A 13 -25.01 2.30 32.01
N PRO A 14 -24.04 3.17 31.67
CA PRO A 14 -22.66 2.98 32.11
C PRO A 14 -22.58 2.87 33.64
N GLY A 15 -21.97 1.78 34.13
CA GLY A 15 -21.82 1.54 35.57
C GLY A 15 -22.97 0.78 36.24
N GLU A 16 -24.04 0.44 35.51
CA GLU A 16 -25.20 -0.28 36.04
C GLU A 16 -25.46 -1.61 35.28
N PRO A 17 -26.09 -2.60 35.94
CA PRO A 17 -26.52 -3.83 35.26
C PRO A 17 -27.54 -3.53 34.15
N GLU A 18 -27.64 -4.44 33.19
CA GLU A 18 -28.59 -4.31 32.08
C GLU A 18 -30.04 -4.28 32.59
N ALA A 19 -30.83 -3.41 31.98
CA ALA A 19 -32.21 -3.17 32.35
C ALA A 19 -33.12 -4.39 32.21
N ALA A 20 -33.80 -4.78 33.30
CA ALA A 20 -34.85 -5.78 33.25
C ALA A 20 -36.20 -5.14 32.88
N LEU A 21 -36.53 -5.12 31.58
CA LEU A 21 -37.84 -4.68 31.09
C LEU A 21 -38.78 -5.87 30.88
N ASP A 22 -40.03 -5.74 31.31
CA ASP A 22 -41.09 -6.69 30.94
C ASP A 22 -41.43 -6.63 29.45
N ASP A 23 -42.15 -7.65 28.95
CA ASP A 23 -42.47 -7.79 27.52
C ASP A 23 -43.26 -6.58 26.95
N ARG A 24 -44.21 -6.02 27.73
CA ARG A 24 -45.03 -4.89 27.26
C ARG A 24 -44.21 -3.62 27.16
N ARG A 25 -43.35 -3.35 28.14
CA ARG A 25 -42.41 -2.22 28.10
C ARG A 25 -41.41 -2.36 26.96
N ARG A 26 -40.89 -3.57 26.70
CA ARG A 26 -40.00 -3.85 25.56
C ARG A 26 -40.69 -3.59 24.22
N ARG A 27 -41.95 -3.98 24.06
CA ARG A 27 -42.74 -3.73 22.84
C ARG A 27 -42.95 -2.24 22.56
N VAL A 28 -43.38 -1.48 23.56
CA VAL A 28 -43.60 -0.02 23.41
C VAL A 28 -42.29 0.69 23.12
N LEU A 29 -41.25 0.43 23.91
CA LEU A 29 -39.93 1.07 23.73
C LEU A 29 -39.32 0.69 22.38
N GLY A 30 -39.36 -0.59 22.00
CA GLY A 30 -38.86 -1.05 20.70
C GLY A 30 -39.57 -0.38 19.52
N MET A 31 -40.89 -0.23 19.58
CA MET A 31 -41.67 0.46 18.55
C MET A 31 -41.33 1.95 18.45
N LEU A 32 -41.16 2.63 19.60
CA LEU A 32 -40.78 4.04 19.63
C LEU A 32 -39.35 4.25 19.09
N LEU A 33 -38.41 3.35 19.40
CA LEU A 33 -37.05 3.38 18.88
C LEU A 33 -37.00 3.10 17.36
N LEU A 34 -37.80 2.15 16.86
CA LEU A 34 -37.96 1.89 15.41
C LEU A 34 -38.57 3.08 14.65
N ALA A 35 -39.35 3.92 15.33
CA ALA A 35 -39.99 5.08 14.72
C ALA A 35 -39.01 6.26 14.51
N GLU A 36 -37.83 6.23 15.12
CA GLU A 36 -36.74 7.21 14.92
C GLU A 36 -37.20 8.66 15.15
N GLU A 37 -37.66 8.94 16.37
CA GLU A 37 -38.24 10.24 16.74
C GLU A 37 -39.51 10.64 15.95
N ARG A 38 -40.06 9.79 15.08
CA ARG A 38 -41.39 10.05 14.48
C ARG A 38 -42.48 9.73 15.50
N PRO A 39 -43.58 10.51 15.55
CA PRO A 39 -44.69 10.22 16.45
C PRO A 39 -45.36 8.90 16.04
N VAL A 40 -45.49 7.99 16.99
CA VAL A 40 -46.22 6.72 16.83
C VAL A 40 -47.64 6.91 17.35
N PRO A 41 -48.68 6.73 16.52
CA PRO A 41 -50.06 6.82 16.97
C PRO A 41 -50.37 5.81 18.07
N THR A 42 -51.19 6.19 19.05
CA THR A 42 -51.67 5.28 20.12
C THR A 42 -52.32 4.02 19.55
N GLU A 43 -52.97 4.13 18.38
CA GLU A 43 -53.51 3.01 17.62
C GLU A 43 -52.47 1.94 17.26
N VAL A 44 -51.27 2.36 16.84
CA VAL A 44 -50.16 1.48 16.49
C VAL A 44 -49.60 0.82 17.75
N LEU A 45 -49.39 1.59 18.83
CA LEU A 45 -48.94 1.03 20.11
C LEU A 45 -49.94 0.01 20.67
N ARG A 46 -51.24 0.25 20.47
CA ARG A 46 -52.30 -0.68 20.86
C ARG A 46 -52.19 -1.99 20.08
N ARG A 47 -52.03 -1.92 18.75
CA ARG A 47 -51.86 -3.11 17.91
C ARG A 47 -50.58 -3.88 18.25
N VAL A 48 -49.50 -3.19 18.58
CA VAL A 48 -48.23 -3.80 19.03
C VAL A 48 -48.37 -4.55 20.36
N LEU A 49 -49.20 -4.05 21.28
CA LEU A 49 -49.40 -4.63 22.62
C LEU A 49 -50.46 -5.74 22.68
N TRP A 50 -51.55 -5.60 21.91
CA TRP A 50 -52.73 -6.46 22.02
C TRP A 50 -53.25 -7.00 20.67
N GLY A 51 -52.58 -6.72 19.55
CA GLY A 51 -53.03 -7.13 18.23
C GLY A 51 -54.40 -6.54 17.88
N GLU A 52 -55.31 -7.39 17.40
CA GLU A 52 -56.70 -7.03 17.07
C GLU A 52 -57.59 -6.86 18.31
N THR A 53 -57.14 -7.30 19.50
CA THR A 53 -57.95 -7.19 20.72
C THR A 53 -57.88 -5.79 21.31
N ARG A 54 -59.04 -5.19 21.60
CA ARG A 54 -59.16 -3.83 22.16
C ARG A 54 -59.69 -3.87 23.60
N PRO A 55 -58.83 -4.10 24.61
CA PRO A 55 -59.27 -4.12 26.00
C PRO A 55 -59.80 -2.75 26.44
N LEU A 56 -60.79 -2.74 27.33
CA LEU A 56 -61.29 -1.52 27.98
C LEU A 56 -60.12 -0.79 28.69
N GLY A 57 -59.99 0.51 28.48
CA GLY A 57 -58.91 1.34 29.02
C GLY A 57 -57.53 1.10 28.39
N ALA A 58 -57.45 0.59 27.15
CA ALA A 58 -56.16 0.37 26.47
C ALA A 58 -55.29 1.62 26.42
N ASP A 59 -55.88 2.77 26.10
CA ASP A 59 -55.16 4.05 25.98
C ASP A 59 -54.59 4.48 27.34
N GLU A 60 -55.36 4.37 28.42
CA GLU A 60 -54.91 4.65 29.80
C GLU A 60 -53.75 3.75 30.24
N ARG A 61 -53.76 2.48 29.77
CA ARG A 61 -52.67 1.53 30.03
C ARG A 61 -51.41 1.87 29.22
N ILE A 62 -51.55 2.33 27.98
CA ILE A 62 -50.41 2.84 27.18
C ILE A 62 -49.79 4.05 27.88
N GLU A 63 -50.62 5.01 28.30
CA GLU A 63 -50.15 6.19 29.06
C GLU A 63 -49.43 5.79 30.34
N LYS A 64 -49.93 4.78 31.06
CA LYS A 64 -49.23 4.25 32.23
C LYS A 64 -47.89 3.61 31.86
N LEU A 65 -47.82 2.80 30.79
CA LEU A 65 -46.56 2.18 30.34
C LEU A 65 -45.53 3.22 29.90
N VAL A 66 -45.95 4.29 29.23
CA VAL A 66 -45.08 5.38 28.81
C VAL A 66 -44.57 6.17 30.02
N ARG A 67 -45.43 6.51 30.99
CA ARG A 67 -45.01 7.16 32.24
C ARG A 67 -44.09 6.28 33.08
N ASP A 68 -44.34 4.97 33.13
CA ASP A 68 -43.46 4.02 33.82
C ASP A 68 -42.06 3.98 33.15
N LEU A 69 -42.00 4.02 31.81
CA LEU A 69 -40.76 4.11 31.05
C LEU A 69 -40.04 5.44 31.30
N GLU A 70 -40.78 6.55 31.30
CA GLU A 70 -40.27 7.89 31.58
C GLU A 70 -39.69 8.00 33.00
N HIS A 71 -40.37 7.44 34.02
CA HIS A 71 -39.84 7.44 35.38
C HIS A 71 -38.64 6.53 35.57
N TRP A 72 -38.58 5.43 34.81
CA TRP A 72 -37.49 4.46 34.87
C TRP A 72 -36.23 4.94 34.11
N LEU A 73 -36.37 5.89 33.19
CA LEU A 73 -35.29 6.49 32.40
C LEU A 73 -34.95 7.88 32.98
N PRO A 74 -33.86 8.05 33.76
CA PRO A 74 -33.62 9.27 34.53
C PRO A 74 -33.50 10.55 33.68
N ASP A 75 -33.99 11.68 34.23
CA ASP A 75 -34.09 13.01 33.61
C ASP A 75 -32.75 13.71 33.29
N ASP A 76 -31.63 13.19 33.81
CA ASP A 76 -30.32 13.80 33.62
C ASP A 76 -29.75 13.49 32.23
N LEU A 77 -30.28 14.28 31.29
CA LEU A 77 -29.86 14.51 29.93
C LEU A 77 -30.02 13.27 29.03
N LEU A 78 -30.61 13.48 27.85
CA LEU A 78 -30.43 12.71 26.60
C LEU A 78 -31.60 11.82 26.09
N CYS A 79 -32.70 11.61 26.83
CA CYS A 79 -33.96 11.05 26.26
C CYS A 79 -35.23 11.77 26.75
N GLU A 80 -36.18 12.04 25.87
CA GLU A 80 -37.40 12.80 26.17
C GLU A 80 -38.63 12.10 25.57
N PHE A 81 -39.61 11.75 26.42
CA PHE A 81 -40.91 11.24 25.97
C PHE A 81 -41.85 12.42 25.71
N GLN A 82 -42.37 12.50 24.49
CA GLN A 82 -43.29 13.55 24.09
C GLN A 82 -44.63 12.96 23.68
N ARG A 83 -45.70 13.56 24.20
CA ARG A 83 -47.06 13.32 23.72
C ARG A 83 -47.45 14.41 22.72
N ILE A 84 -47.78 14.00 21.50
CA ILE A 84 -48.18 14.89 20.41
C ILE A 84 -49.59 14.48 19.97
N GLY A 85 -50.59 15.12 20.54
CA GLY A 85 -52.00 14.72 20.36
C GLY A 85 -52.26 13.29 20.86
N SER A 86 -52.64 12.39 19.95
CA SER A 86 -52.86 10.96 20.18
C SER A 86 -51.67 10.09 19.72
N SER A 87 -50.47 10.64 19.77
CA SER A 87 -49.24 9.95 19.37
C SER A 87 -48.16 10.13 20.44
N HIS A 88 -47.28 9.13 20.54
CA HIS A 88 -46.14 9.12 21.44
C HIS A 88 -44.85 9.16 20.64
N ARG A 89 -43.88 9.94 21.09
CA ARG A 89 -42.55 10.06 20.48
C ARG A 89 -41.51 9.88 21.57
N LEU A 90 -40.48 9.09 21.28
CA LEU A 90 -39.25 9.06 22.06
C LEU A 90 -38.17 9.81 21.29
N LYS A 91 -37.66 10.89 21.87
CA LYS A 91 -36.51 11.61 21.37
C LYS A 91 -35.27 11.11 22.11
N VAL A 92 -34.23 10.72 21.39
CA VAL A 92 -33.00 10.15 21.94
C VAL A 92 -31.83 10.68 21.12
N ARG A 93 -30.68 10.91 21.74
CA ARG A 93 -29.52 11.30 20.94
C ARG A 93 -29.13 10.19 19.96
N ARG A 94 -28.77 10.60 18.75
CA ARG A 94 -28.39 9.69 17.66
C ARG A 94 -27.19 8.78 17.95
N ASP A 95 -26.31 9.16 18.89
CA ASP A 95 -25.17 8.35 19.31
C ASP A 95 -25.52 7.28 20.37
N GLN A 96 -26.79 7.23 20.81
CA GLN A 96 -27.25 6.32 21.87
C GLN A 96 -28.06 5.13 21.35
N VAL A 97 -28.49 5.12 20.09
CA VAL A 97 -29.22 3.99 19.50
C VAL A 97 -28.34 3.34 18.44
N ASP A 98 -28.12 2.03 18.54
CA ASP A 98 -27.21 1.30 17.63
C ASP A 98 -27.61 1.39 16.15
N VAL A 99 -28.90 1.49 15.82
CA VAL A 99 -29.36 1.70 14.43
C VAL A 99 -28.92 3.06 13.85
N GLU A 100 -28.86 4.10 14.68
CA GLU A 100 -28.44 5.44 14.25
C GLU A 100 -26.91 5.51 14.13
N VAL A 101 -26.18 4.83 15.02
CA VAL A 101 -24.74 4.62 14.87
C VAL A 101 -24.45 3.85 13.58
N PHE A 102 -25.15 2.73 13.33
CA PHE A 102 -25.03 1.95 12.10
C PHE A 102 -25.20 2.82 10.85
N ARG A 103 -26.26 3.64 10.79
CA ARG A 103 -26.51 4.55 9.67
C ARG A 103 -25.47 5.63 9.51
N ARG A 104 -24.93 6.16 10.61
CA ARG A 104 -23.83 7.13 10.55
C ARG A 104 -22.61 6.49 9.93
N GLU A 105 -22.17 5.34 10.44
CA GLU A 105 -21.01 4.63 9.89
C GLU A 105 -21.22 4.27 8.40
N VAL A 106 -22.42 3.84 8.00
CA VAL A 106 -22.75 3.56 6.59
C VAL A 106 -22.74 4.84 5.74
N ARG A 107 -23.25 5.97 6.26
CA ARG A 107 -23.19 7.25 5.54
C ARG A 107 -21.75 7.71 5.37
N ASP A 108 -20.96 7.64 6.42
CA ASP A 108 -19.55 7.99 6.38
C ASP A 108 -18.80 7.05 5.41
N ALA A 109 -19.07 5.75 5.44
CA ALA A 109 -18.54 4.80 4.47
C ALA A 109 -18.93 5.14 3.03
N ARG A 110 -20.19 5.48 2.75
CA ARG A 110 -20.64 5.91 1.41
C ARG A 110 -19.88 7.15 0.93
N VAL A 111 -19.67 8.12 1.82
CA VAL A 111 -18.84 9.30 1.51
C VAL A 111 -17.41 8.86 1.15
N ARG A 112 -16.80 7.94 1.92
CA ARG A 112 -15.47 7.39 1.60
C ARG A 112 -15.43 6.68 0.24
N LEU A 113 -16.46 5.89 -0.08
CA LEU A 113 -16.59 5.23 -1.39
C LEU A 113 -16.69 6.23 -2.54
N GLU A 114 -17.42 7.33 -2.37
CA GLU A 114 -17.51 8.41 -3.37
C GLU A 114 -16.14 9.06 -3.63
N TYR A 115 -15.26 9.11 -2.64
CA TYR A 115 -13.89 9.61 -2.76
C TYR A 115 -12.85 8.54 -3.13
N GLY A 116 -13.27 7.30 -3.45
CA GLY A 116 -12.37 6.20 -3.81
C GLY A 116 -11.56 5.64 -2.64
N GLU A 117 -11.91 5.99 -1.41
CA GLU A 117 -11.29 5.51 -0.16
C GLU A 117 -11.91 4.15 0.25
N ASP A 118 -11.81 3.16 -0.64
CA ASP A 118 -12.46 1.85 -0.47
C ASP A 118 -12.00 1.12 0.81
N ALA A 119 -10.72 1.29 1.22
CA ALA A 119 -10.17 0.63 2.41
C ALA A 119 -10.78 1.17 3.71
N GLU A 120 -10.82 2.49 3.87
CA GLU A 120 -11.47 3.14 5.01
C GLU A 120 -12.98 2.89 5.03
N ALA A 121 -13.62 2.84 3.85
CA ALA A 121 -15.03 2.48 3.74
C ALA A 121 -15.29 1.07 4.27
N VAL A 122 -14.48 0.08 3.88
CA VAL A 122 -14.61 -1.30 4.37
C VAL A 122 -14.48 -1.37 5.89
N ASP A 123 -13.52 -0.65 6.49
CA ASP A 123 -13.35 -0.61 7.95
C ASP A 123 -14.58 -0.05 8.67
N LEU A 124 -15.21 0.99 8.11
CA LEU A 124 -16.44 1.58 8.64
C LEU A 124 -17.63 0.63 8.48
N LEU A 125 -17.77 -0.03 7.31
CA LEU A 125 -18.82 -1.01 7.05
C LEU A 125 -18.67 -2.23 7.98
N ASP A 126 -17.45 -2.71 8.22
CA ASP A 126 -17.15 -3.77 9.18
C ASP A 126 -17.55 -3.38 10.61
N LYS A 127 -17.19 -2.16 11.05
CA LYS A 127 -17.62 -1.64 12.36
C LYS A 127 -19.14 -1.56 12.47
N ALA A 128 -19.81 -1.11 11.40
CA ALA A 128 -21.26 -1.00 11.35
C ALA A 128 -21.92 -2.39 11.45
N LEU A 129 -21.46 -3.36 10.66
CA LEU A 129 -22.01 -4.72 10.63
C LEU A 129 -21.81 -5.48 11.95
N ARG A 130 -20.73 -5.21 12.71
CA ARG A 130 -20.53 -5.78 14.07
C ARG A 130 -21.58 -5.35 15.09
N LEU A 131 -22.34 -4.28 14.85
CA LEU A 131 -23.44 -3.87 15.73
C LEU A 131 -24.62 -4.84 15.69
N TRP A 132 -24.73 -5.64 14.64
CA TRP A 132 -25.81 -6.60 14.46
C TRP A 132 -25.57 -7.87 15.27
N ARG A 133 -26.57 -8.26 16.06
CA ARG A 133 -26.57 -9.46 16.92
C ARG A 133 -27.65 -10.47 16.52
N GLY A 134 -28.36 -10.23 15.42
CA GLY A 134 -29.46 -11.04 14.94
C GLY A 134 -30.55 -10.19 14.30
N ARG A 135 -31.77 -10.72 14.29
CA ARG A 135 -32.96 -10.00 13.82
C ARG A 135 -33.21 -8.76 14.69
N PRO A 136 -33.53 -7.58 14.14
CA PRO A 136 -33.89 -6.42 14.94
C PRO A 136 -35.08 -6.70 15.85
N LEU A 137 -34.98 -6.29 17.11
CA LEU A 137 -35.93 -6.60 18.18
C LEU A 137 -36.23 -8.11 18.32
N ASP A 138 -35.19 -8.94 18.21
CA ASP A 138 -35.35 -10.39 18.35
C ASP A 138 -36.05 -10.78 19.66
N GLY A 139 -36.94 -11.76 19.58
CA GLY A 139 -37.86 -12.14 20.66
C GLY A 139 -39.14 -11.29 20.75
N LEU A 140 -39.28 -10.20 19.99
CA LEU A 140 -40.52 -9.44 19.84
C LEU A 140 -41.13 -9.70 18.45
N THR A 141 -42.46 -9.90 18.41
CA THR A 141 -43.21 -10.22 17.18
C THR A 141 -44.49 -9.40 17.09
N GLY A 142 -44.91 -9.06 15.87
CA GLY A 142 -46.14 -8.34 15.60
C GLY A 142 -46.04 -7.51 14.31
N PRO A 143 -47.14 -7.27 13.57
CA PRO A 143 -47.09 -6.76 12.19
C PRO A 143 -46.22 -5.52 11.98
N ASP A 144 -46.33 -4.52 12.88
CA ASP A 144 -45.56 -3.28 12.78
C ASP A 144 -44.07 -3.46 13.15
N ILE A 145 -43.77 -4.28 14.16
CA ILE A 145 -42.40 -4.62 14.56
C ILE A 145 -41.72 -5.44 13.46
N ASP A 146 -42.44 -6.43 12.92
CA ASP A 146 -41.94 -7.32 11.88
C ASP A 146 -41.65 -6.55 10.59
N ALA A 147 -42.52 -5.60 10.22
CA ALA A 147 -42.30 -4.69 9.09
C ALA A 147 -41.10 -3.76 9.31
N GLY A 148 -40.92 -3.22 10.53
CA GLY A 148 -39.76 -2.40 10.87
C GLY A 148 -38.45 -3.20 10.83
N ALA A 149 -38.46 -4.42 11.39
CA ALA A 149 -37.32 -5.32 11.38
C ALA A 149 -36.94 -5.74 9.95
N ALA A 150 -37.93 -6.04 9.09
CA ALA A 150 -37.71 -6.38 7.68
C ALA A 150 -36.99 -5.26 6.91
N LYS A 151 -37.44 -4.01 7.05
CA LYS A 151 -36.78 -2.84 6.43
C LYS A 151 -35.32 -2.68 6.86
N LEU A 152 -35.03 -2.92 8.13
CA LEU A 152 -33.66 -2.87 8.62
C LEU A 152 -32.83 -4.04 8.07
N MET A 153 -33.39 -5.24 7.96
CA MET A 153 -32.70 -6.38 7.35
C MET A 153 -32.43 -6.17 5.86
N GLU A 154 -33.35 -5.56 5.11
CA GLU A 154 -33.12 -5.12 3.72
C GLU A 154 -31.95 -4.13 3.66
N PHE A 155 -31.94 -3.12 4.54
CA PHE A 155 -30.86 -2.15 4.61
C PHE A 155 -29.51 -2.78 4.98
N LYS A 156 -29.49 -3.80 5.85
CA LYS A 156 -28.28 -4.59 6.13
C LYS A 156 -27.77 -5.30 4.87
N ALA A 157 -28.66 -5.89 4.08
CA ALA A 157 -28.29 -6.59 2.85
C ALA A 157 -27.65 -5.65 1.81
N GLU A 158 -28.18 -4.43 1.67
CA GLU A 158 -27.58 -3.38 0.83
C GLU A 158 -26.15 -3.01 1.30
N VAL A 159 -25.96 -2.91 2.61
CA VAL A 159 -24.65 -2.60 3.22
C VAL A 159 -23.66 -3.75 3.03
N ASP A 160 -24.11 -4.99 3.17
CA ASP A 160 -23.30 -6.18 2.90
C ASP A 160 -22.87 -6.23 1.42
N GLU A 161 -23.73 -5.84 0.47
CA GLU A 161 -23.39 -5.74 -0.96
C GLU A 161 -22.37 -4.62 -1.22
N THR A 162 -22.59 -3.45 -0.64
CA THR A 162 -21.68 -2.31 -0.76
C THR A 162 -20.27 -2.67 -0.27
N ARG A 163 -20.17 -3.40 0.86
CA ARG A 163 -18.90 -3.92 1.39
C ARG A 163 -18.26 -4.94 0.43
N PHE A 164 -19.07 -5.84 -0.13
CA PHE A 164 -18.59 -6.84 -1.07
C PHE A 164 -17.95 -6.19 -2.31
N GLU A 165 -18.61 -5.21 -2.90
CA GLU A 165 -18.07 -4.47 -4.06
C GLU A 165 -16.77 -3.71 -3.73
N ALA A 166 -16.69 -3.08 -2.56
CA ALA A 166 -15.48 -2.39 -2.12
C ALA A 166 -14.30 -3.37 -1.91
N LEU A 167 -14.55 -4.53 -1.30
CA LEU A 167 -13.53 -5.58 -1.14
C LEU A 167 -13.06 -6.16 -2.48
N LEU A 168 -13.97 -6.28 -3.47
CA LEU A 168 -13.60 -6.67 -4.83
C LEU A 168 -12.67 -5.63 -5.48
N ARG A 169 -12.99 -4.33 -5.39
CA ARG A 169 -12.14 -3.25 -5.93
C ARG A 169 -10.76 -3.19 -5.29
N LEU A 170 -10.67 -3.47 -3.99
CA LEU A 170 -9.40 -3.54 -3.24
C LEU A 170 -8.57 -4.80 -3.55
N GLY A 171 -9.08 -5.73 -4.36
CA GLY A 171 -8.39 -7.00 -4.65
C GLY A 171 -8.27 -7.93 -3.44
N ARG A 172 -9.09 -7.76 -2.39
CA ARG A 172 -9.06 -8.59 -1.17
C ARG A 172 -9.81 -9.92 -1.37
N PHE A 173 -9.49 -10.63 -2.45
CA PHE A 173 -10.22 -11.82 -2.90
C PHE A 173 -10.15 -12.98 -1.89
N ALA A 174 -9.03 -13.13 -1.16
CA ALA A 174 -8.87 -14.19 -0.17
C ALA A 174 -9.93 -14.11 0.95
N THR A 175 -10.22 -12.89 1.43
CA THR A 175 -11.27 -12.65 2.43
C THR A 175 -12.65 -13.01 1.88
N LEU A 176 -12.97 -12.53 0.68
CA LEU A 176 -14.26 -12.80 0.03
C LEU A 176 -14.49 -14.29 -0.27
N ILE A 177 -13.47 -15.01 -0.72
CA ILE A 177 -13.53 -16.45 -0.98
C ILE A 177 -13.76 -17.22 0.33
N GLY A 178 -13.06 -16.84 1.40
CA GLY A 178 -13.23 -17.44 2.73
C GLY A 178 -14.64 -17.26 3.28
N GLU A 179 -15.13 -16.02 3.26
CA GLU A 179 -16.49 -15.66 3.72
C GLU A 179 -17.56 -16.37 2.87
N GLY A 180 -17.43 -16.36 1.54
CA GLY A 180 -18.36 -17.01 0.62
C GLY A 180 -18.46 -18.53 0.83
N ARG A 181 -17.32 -19.22 0.99
CA ARG A 181 -17.30 -20.66 1.31
C ARG A 181 -17.94 -20.97 2.66
N GLN A 182 -17.77 -20.10 3.65
CA GLN A 182 -18.44 -20.27 4.94
C GLN A 182 -19.96 -20.08 4.80
N ALA A 183 -20.40 -19.03 4.12
CA ALA A 183 -21.83 -18.75 3.92
C ALA A 183 -22.54 -19.91 3.19
N ILE A 184 -21.91 -20.51 2.17
CA ILE A 184 -22.46 -21.67 1.45
C ILE A 184 -22.50 -22.92 2.35
N ARG A 185 -21.49 -23.13 3.22
CA ARG A 185 -21.53 -24.26 4.18
C ARG A 185 -22.69 -24.14 5.17
N GLU A 186 -22.96 -22.93 5.66
CA GLU A 186 -24.04 -22.66 6.59
C GLU A 186 -25.41 -22.65 5.91
N ARG A 187 -25.48 -22.15 4.68
CA ARG A 187 -26.71 -22.05 3.87
C ARG A 187 -26.47 -22.63 2.47
N PRO A 188 -26.55 -23.98 2.30
CA PRO A 188 -26.18 -24.65 1.05
C PRO A 188 -26.98 -24.27 -0.20
N PHE A 189 -28.14 -23.61 -0.04
CA PHE A 189 -29.02 -23.19 -1.12
C PHE A 189 -29.03 -21.66 -1.33
N ASP A 190 -28.12 -20.93 -0.68
CA ASP A 190 -27.99 -19.48 -0.78
C ASP A 190 -27.34 -19.11 -2.13
N GLN A 191 -28.19 -18.75 -3.08
CA GLN A 191 -27.79 -18.44 -4.45
C GLN A 191 -27.03 -17.11 -4.54
N GLU A 192 -27.28 -16.18 -3.61
CA GLU A 192 -26.59 -14.90 -3.56
C GLU A 192 -25.18 -15.07 -2.97
N ALA A 193 -25.02 -15.86 -1.91
CA ALA A 193 -23.69 -16.25 -1.43
C ALA A 193 -22.89 -16.98 -2.52
N THR A 194 -23.56 -17.82 -3.31
CA THR A 194 -22.96 -18.48 -4.47
C THR A 194 -22.51 -17.48 -5.53
N ARG A 195 -23.36 -16.51 -5.90
CA ARG A 195 -23.01 -15.44 -6.86
C ARG A 195 -21.76 -14.67 -6.41
N ARG A 196 -21.71 -14.26 -5.15
CA ARG A 196 -20.58 -13.52 -4.57
C ARG A 196 -19.29 -14.32 -4.57
N LEU A 197 -19.34 -15.60 -4.20
CA LEU A 197 -18.18 -16.50 -4.26
C LEU A 197 -17.69 -16.70 -5.70
N MET A 198 -18.61 -16.93 -6.65
CA MET A 198 -18.27 -17.05 -8.08
C MET A 198 -17.58 -15.79 -8.60
N ALA A 199 -18.11 -14.61 -8.28
CA ALA A 199 -17.52 -13.33 -8.72
C ALA A 199 -16.12 -13.11 -8.11
N ALA A 200 -15.93 -13.39 -6.82
CA ALA A 200 -14.62 -13.26 -6.17
C ALA A 200 -13.59 -14.27 -6.71
N LEU A 201 -13.99 -15.51 -7.01
CA LEU A 201 -13.13 -16.50 -7.65
C LEU A 201 -12.74 -16.09 -9.07
N ALA A 202 -13.68 -15.57 -9.85
CA ALA A 202 -13.41 -15.11 -11.21
C ALA A 202 -12.47 -13.90 -11.25
N GLU A 203 -12.67 -12.91 -10.38
CA GLU A 203 -11.78 -11.75 -10.27
C GLU A 203 -10.37 -12.13 -9.78
N ALA A 204 -10.25 -13.19 -8.98
CA ALA A 204 -8.97 -13.78 -8.60
C ALA A 204 -8.30 -14.65 -9.68
N GLY A 205 -8.90 -14.76 -10.88
CA GLY A 205 -8.40 -15.60 -11.97
C GLY A 205 -8.61 -17.11 -11.78
N ARG A 206 -9.53 -17.51 -10.89
CA ARG A 206 -9.83 -18.91 -10.53
C ARG A 206 -11.14 -19.38 -11.18
N ASP A 207 -11.28 -19.16 -12.48
CA ASP A 207 -12.51 -19.41 -13.25
C ASP A 207 -13.02 -20.86 -13.15
N SER A 208 -12.12 -21.85 -13.15
CA SER A 208 -12.48 -23.26 -12.99
C SER A 208 -13.17 -23.54 -11.66
N GLU A 209 -12.71 -22.93 -10.58
CA GLU A 209 -13.34 -23.07 -9.26
C GLU A 209 -14.68 -22.32 -9.19
N ALA A 210 -14.79 -21.16 -9.85
CA ALA A 210 -16.05 -20.43 -9.95
C ALA A 210 -17.12 -21.27 -10.67
N LYS A 211 -16.75 -21.98 -11.76
CA LYS A 211 -17.64 -22.91 -12.47
C LYS A 211 -18.05 -24.10 -11.62
N GLN A 212 -17.11 -24.69 -10.89
CA GLN A 212 -17.40 -25.80 -9.98
C GLN A 212 -18.45 -25.42 -8.92
N VAL A 213 -18.33 -24.22 -8.33
CA VAL A 213 -19.30 -23.72 -7.35
C VAL A 213 -20.72 -23.62 -7.93
N PHE A 214 -20.85 -23.20 -9.19
CA PHE A 214 -22.13 -23.17 -9.90
C PHE A 214 -22.72 -24.56 -10.10
N GLU A 215 -21.91 -25.51 -10.60
CA GLU A 215 -22.32 -26.88 -10.87
C GLU A 215 -22.79 -27.59 -9.59
N GLU A 216 -22.08 -27.36 -8.48
CA GLU A 216 -22.47 -27.87 -7.17
C GLU A 216 -23.81 -27.28 -6.69
N LEU A 217 -24.06 -25.98 -6.91
CA LEU A 217 -25.36 -25.37 -6.58
C LEU A 217 -26.48 -25.96 -7.45
N GLN A 218 -26.22 -26.12 -8.75
CA GLN A 218 -27.19 -26.66 -9.70
C GLN A 218 -27.60 -28.09 -9.33
N ALA A 219 -26.63 -28.95 -8.99
CA ALA A 219 -26.90 -30.31 -8.54
C ALA A 219 -27.77 -30.32 -7.27
N ARG A 220 -27.42 -29.50 -6.27
CA ARG A 220 -28.17 -29.39 -5.00
C ARG A 220 -29.61 -28.92 -5.22
N LEU A 221 -29.85 -27.91 -6.05
CA LEU A 221 -31.20 -27.41 -6.34
C LEU A 221 -32.04 -28.43 -7.10
N ALA A 222 -31.43 -29.12 -8.08
CA ALA A 222 -32.10 -30.17 -8.84
C ALA A 222 -32.56 -31.33 -7.95
N GLU A 223 -31.72 -31.75 -7.00
CA GLU A 223 -32.04 -32.84 -6.05
C GLU A 223 -33.16 -32.48 -5.06
N ARG A 224 -33.22 -31.24 -4.56
CA ARG A 224 -34.15 -30.85 -3.50
C ARG A 224 -35.52 -30.38 -4.01
N SER A 225 -35.54 -29.58 -5.07
CA SER A 225 -36.76 -28.91 -5.53
C SER A 225 -36.98 -29.01 -7.04
N GLY A 226 -36.01 -29.55 -7.80
CA GLY A 226 -36.06 -29.56 -9.26
C GLY A 226 -35.85 -28.18 -9.89
N ASP A 227 -35.52 -27.18 -9.07
CA ASP A 227 -35.34 -25.80 -9.51
C ASP A 227 -33.97 -25.62 -10.19
N ARG A 228 -33.87 -24.57 -11.02
CA ARG A 228 -32.61 -24.13 -11.63
C ARG A 228 -32.03 -22.92 -10.88
N PRO A 229 -30.71 -22.71 -10.89
CA PRO A 229 -30.10 -21.48 -10.35
C PRO A 229 -30.73 -20.23 -10.97
N VAL A 230 -30.88 -19.15 -10.21
CA VAL A 230 -31.47 -17.86 -10.66
C VAL A 230 -30.68 -17.24 -11.82
N ARG A 231 -31.33 -16.32 -12.54
CA ARG A 231 -30.79 -15.76 -13.78
C ARG A 231 -29.42 -15.10 -13.56
N GLU A 232 -29.27 -14.35 -12.48
CA GLU A 232 -28.06 -13.60 -12.14
C GLU A 232 -26.83 -14.52 -11.98
N VAL A 233 -27.04 -15.71 -11.43
CA VAL A 233 -26.01 -16.73 -11.22
C VAL A 233 -25.67 -17.44 -12.53
N ARG A 234 -26.66 -17.70 -13.39
CA ARG A 234 -26.46 -18.26 -14.75
C ARG A 234 -25.73 -17.27 -15.67
N ASP A 235 -26.15 -16.01 -15.69
CA ASP A 235 -25.53 -14.95 -16.49
C ASP A 235 -24.07 -14.71 -16.06
N LEU A 236 -23.73 -14.94 -14.79
CA LEU A 236 -22.34 -14.93 -14.31
C LEU A 236 -21.55 -16.15 -14.79
N TYR A 237 -22.12 -17.36 -14.71
CA TYR A 237 -21.51 -18.58 -15.24
C TYR A 237 -21.19 -18.46 -16.74
N ASP A 238 -22.14 -17.95 -17.53
CA ASP A 238 -21.99 -17.77 -18.98
C ASP A 238 -20.88 -16.76 -19.31
N ARG A 239 -20.77 -15.66 -18.55
CA ARG A 239 -19.68 -14.67 -18.70
C ARG A 239 -18.30 -15.23 -18.39
N ILE A 240 -18.18 -16.07 -17.36
CA ILE A 240 -16.93 -16.78 -17.03
C ILE A 240 -16.62 -17.85 -18.09
N GLY A 241 -17.63 -18.34 -18.82
CA GLY A 241 -17.50 -19.32 -19.89
C GLY A 241 -17.09 -18.77 -21.26
N GLY A 242 -17.58 -17.59 -21.63
CA GLY A 242 -17.53 -17.08 -23.01
C GLY A 242 -16.28 -16.30 -23.43
N GLY A 243 -15.35 -16.00 -22.51
CA GLY A 243 -14.19 -15.12 -22.82
C GLY A 243 -14.57 -13.68 -23.16
N ASP A 244 -15.87 -13.35 -23.17
CA ASP A 244 -16.45 -12.05 -23.47
C ASP A 244 -16.39 -11.14 -22.23
N ARG A 245 -15.20 -11.08 -21.62
CA ARG A 245 -14.91 -10.11 -20.56
C ARG A 245 -14.72 -8.77 -21.25
N PRO A 246 -15.54 -7.74 -20.95
CA PRO A 246 -15.16 -6.39 -21.32
C PRO A 246 -13.76 -6.14 -20.74
N PRO A 247 -12.82 -5.50 -21.46
CA PRO A 247 -11.64 -4.95 -20.80
C PRO A 247 -12.14 -4.18 -19.57
N PRO A 248 -11.45 -4.27 -18.41
CA PRO A 248 -11.91 -3.67 -17.17
C PRO A 248 -12.41 -2.28 -17.51
N SER A 249 -13.71 -2.07 -17.32
CA SER A 249 -14.41 -0.88 -17.79
C SER A 249 -13.52 0.29 -17.42
N GLN A 250 -12.98 0.95 -18.44
CA GLN A 250 -12.21 2.17 -18.26
C GLN A 250 -13.04 3.01 -17.33
N SER A 251 -12.51 3.15 -16.13
CA SER A 251 -13.14 3.85 -15.04
C SER A 251 -13.61 5.18 -15.62
N ARG A 252 -14.86 5.53 -15.34
CA ARG A 252 -15.26 6.93 -15.37
C ARG A 252 -14.41 7.60 -14.27
N GLN A 253 -13.17 7.91 -14.59
CA GLN A 253 -12.29 8.74 -13.79
C GLN A 253 -12.90 10.15 -13.84
N GLY A 254 -13.79 10.43 -12.91
CA GLY A 254 -13.82 11.76 -12.33
C GLY A 254 -12.47 11.99 -11.64
N PRO A 255 -11.95 13.23 -11.61
CA PRO A 255 -10.62 13.51 -11.09
C PRO A 255 -10.52 13.09 -9.62
N THR A 256 -9.74 12.02 -9.36
CA THR A 256 -9.25 11.66 -8.04
C THR A 256 -8.11 12.61 -7.69
N GLU A 257 -8.35 13.54 -6.79
CA GLU A 257 -7.34 14.46 -6.30
C GLU A 257 -6.30 13.67 -5.48
N PRO A 258 -5.00 13.73 -5.82
CA PRO A 258 -3.98 12.90 -5.18
C PRO A 258 -3.83 13.26 -3.69
N ARG A 259 -3.60 12.27 -2.82
CA ARG A 259 -3.28 12.47 -1.40
C ARG A 259 -1.99 11.77 -1.03
N GLN A 260 -0.86 12.39 -1.34
CA GLN A 260 0.46 11.75 -1.23
C GLN A 260 1.21 12.05 0.08
N LEU A 261 0.62 12.83 1.00
CA LEU A 261 1.24 13.15 2.28
C LEU A 261 0.93 12.07 3.32
N THR A 262 1.97 11.55 3.99
CA THR A 262 1.83 10.57 5.07
C THR A 262 1.58 11.27 6.41
N SER A 263 0.71 10.71 7.27
CA SER A 263 0.40 11.30 8.59
C SER A 263 1.57 11.17 9.55
N THR A 264 1.89 12.23 10.28
CA THR A 264 2.90 12.20 11.37
C THR A 264 2.27 12.47 12.76
N ALA A 265 0.93 12.36 12.84
CA ALA A 265 0.06 12.86 13.90
C ALA A 265 0.45 12.47 15.34
N GLY A 266 1.15 11.37 15.56
CA GLY A 266 1.51 10.90 16.91
C GLY A 266 2.76 11.54 17.51
N GLU A 267 3.65 12.13 16.69
CA GLU A 267 5.03 12.32 17.10
C GLU A 267 5.54 13.78 17.08
N PHE A 268 4.81 14.74 16.50
CA PHE A 268 5.28 16.12 16.40
C PHE A 268 5.02 16.94 17.68
N THR A 269 6.05 17.59 18.23
CA THR A 269 5.97 18.40 19.48
C THR A 269 6.89 19.60 19.39
N GLY A 270 6.50 20.71 20.01
CA GLY A 270 7.21 21.99 19.92
C GLY A 270 7.04 22.69 18.56
N ARG A 271 7.94 23.62 18.24
CA ARG A 271 8.01 24.40 16.99
C ARG A 271 6.78 25.27 16.71
N THR A 272 6.16 25.80 17.76
CA THR A 272 4.97 26.65 17.62
C THR A 272 5.28 27.97 16.89
N GLY A 273 6.50 28.50 17.04
CA GLY A 273 6.98 29.69 16.32
C GLY A 273 7.04 29.50 14.80
N PRO A 274 7.80 28.50 14.30
CA PRO A 274 7.84 28.15 12.88
C PRO A 274 6.47 27.86 12.26
N LEU A 275 5.60 27.10 12.94
CA LEU A 275 4.24 26.82 12.45
C LEU A 275 3.42 28.11 12.29
N ARG A 276 3.50 29.05 13.24
CA ARG A 276 2.86 30.37 13.14
C ARG A 276 3.45 31.26 12.04
N ARG A 277 4.70 31.04 11.63
CA ARG A 277 5.29 31.74 10.47
C ARG A 277 4.70 31.19 9.17
N MET A 278 4.60 29.87 9.01
CA MET A 278 3.94 29.26 7.85
C MET A 278 2.45 29.67 7.72
N ASP A 279 1.72 29.73 8.85
CA ASP A 279 0.35 30.26 8.87
C ASP A 279 0.29 31.73 8.39
N ARG A 280 1.25 32.56 8.80
CA ARG A 280 1.35 33.97 8.37
C ARG A 280 1.69 34.10 6.89
N SER A 281 2.61 33.29 6.35
CA SER A 281 2.94 33.25 4.92
C SER A 281 1.70 32.97 4.09
N ARG A 282 0.89 32.01 4.51
CA ARG A 282 -0.38 31.68 3.85
C ARG A 282 -1.42 32.79 3.96
N LEU A 283 -1.58 33.41 5.14
CA LEU A 283 -2.49 34.55 5.32
C LEU A 283 -2.10 35.77 4.44
N ARG A 284 -0.80 35.92 4.14
CA ARG A 284 -0.28 36.94 3.23
C ARG A 284 -0.35 36.56 1.75
N ARG A 285 -0.91 35.38 1.43
CA ARG A 285 -1.00 34.81 0.06
C ARG A 285 0.36 34.61 -0.61
N ALA A 286 1.40 34.25 0.15
CA ALA A 286 2.62 33.72 -0.44
C ALA A 286 2.31 32.40 -1.16
N SER A 287 2.99 32.12 -2.27
CA SER A 287 2.81 30.89 -3.07
C SER A 287 3.35 29.65 -2.35
N GLY A 288 4.03 29.83 -1.22
CA GLY A 288 4.61 28.76 -0.43
C GLY A 288 5.72 29.23 0.50
N VAL A 289 6.50 28.27 1.01
CA VAL A 289 7.61 28.49 1.93
C VAL A 289 8.79 27.54 1.64
N VAL A 290 10.00 28.07 1.70
CA VAL A 290 11.24 27.30 1.73
C VAL A 290 11.71 27.16 3.17
N ILE A 291 11.70 25.94 3.69
CA ILE A 291 12.22 25.56 5.00
C ILE A 291 13.69 25.16 4.83
N SER A 292 14.62 26.02 5.25
CA SER A 292 16.07 25.78 5.14
C SER A 292 16.70 25.49 6.50
N GLY A 293 17.80 24.73 6.53
CA GLY A 293 18.57 24.48 7.76
C GLY A 293 19.40 23.20 7.70
N ILE A 294 20.27 22.98 8.68
CA ILE A 294 21.14 21.79 8.74
C ILE A 294 20.34 20.48 8.82
N GLY A 295 21.00 19.36 8.51
CA GLY A 295 20.37 18.03 8.57
C GLY A 295 19.94 17.66 10.00
N GLY A 296 18.77 17.05 10.16
CA GLY A 296 18.29 16.58 11.47
C GLY A 296 17.44 17.57 12.28
N LEU A 297 17.24 18.81 11.82
CA LEU A 297 16.39 19.81 12.50
C LEU A 297 14.88 19.55 12.44
N GLY A 298 14.44 18.55 11.69
CA GLY A 298 13.02 18.21 11.53
C GLY A 298 12.28 19.06 10.48
N LYS A 299 12.95 19.56 9.44
CA LYS A 299 12.34 20.36 8.36
C LYS A 299 11.17 19.64 7.69
N THR A 300 11.39 18.38 7.28
CA THR A 300 10.36 17.50 6.71
C THR A 300 9.22 17.31 7.69
N SER A 301 9.51 17.01 8.95
CA SER A 301 8.50 16.83 9.99
C SER A 301 7.68 18.10 10.26
N LEU A 302 8.32 19.28 10.27
CA LEU A 302 7.64 20.58 10.41
C LEU A 302 6.69 20.83 9.24
N GLY A 303 7.17 20.63 8.01
CA GLY A 303 6.37 20.79 6.81
C GLY A 303 5.16 19.85 6.82
N LEU A 304 5.38 18.56 7.07
CA LEU A 304 4.33 17.54 7.09
C LEU A 304 3.31 17.83 8.20
N ALA A 305 3.76 18.20 9.40
CA ALA A 305 2.89 18.56 10.51
C ALA A 305 2.03 19.81 10.21
N TRP A 306 2.58 20.80 9.50
CA TRP A 306 1.80 21.95 9.03
C TRP A 306 0.80 21.54 7.95
N ALA A 307 1.27 20.79 6.96
CA ALA A 307 0.45 20.31 5.85
C ALA A 307 -0.76 19.52 6.34
N GLU A 308 -0.54 18.59 7.27
CA GLU A 308 -1.57 17.77 7.91
C GLU A 308 -2.65 18.63 8.59
N ARG A 309 -2.26 19.68 9.31
CA ARG A 309 -3.19 20.63 9.97
C ARG A 309 -4.01 21.46 8.97
N LYS A 310 -3.56 21.58 7.72
CA LYS A 310 -4.16 22.42 6.66
C LYS A 310 -4.73 21.62 5.49
N VAL A 311 -4.76 20.29 5.57
CA VAL A 311 -5.29 19.39 4.52
C VAL A 311 -6.64 19.84 3.99
N LYS A 312 -7.56 20.25 4.87
CA LYS A 312 -8.92 20.70 4.48
C LYS A 312 -8.93 21.94 3.60
N ASP A 313 -7.85 22.70 3.58
CA ASP A 313 -7.76 23.93 2.84
C ASP A 313 -7.24 23.73 1.40
N PHE A 314 -6.78 22.52 1.07
CA PHE A 314 -6.28 22.12 -0.25
C PHE A 314 -7.08 20.92 -0.78
N PRO A 315 -8.37 21.13 -1.11
CA PRO A 315 -9.21 20.04 -1.61
C PRO A 315 -8.68 19.48 -2.92
N ASP A 316 -8.18 20.33 -3.82
CA ASP A 316 -7.79 19.94 -5.18
C ASP A 316 -6.61 18.95 -5.28
N GLY A 317 -5.97 18.63 -4.16
CA GLY A 317 -4.98 17.56 -4.05
C GLY A 317 -3.68 17.96 -3.34
N GLN A 318 -2.91 16.94 -2.97
CA GLN A 318 -1.63 17.00 -2.28
C GLN A 318 -0.61 16.13 -3.02
N LEU A 319 0.45 16.78 -3.48
CA LEU A 319 1.55 16.16 -4.20
C LEU A 319 2.79 16.15 -3.31
N PHE A 320 3.53 15.04 -3.32
CA PHE A 320 4.75 14.88 -2.54
C PHE A 320 5.86 14.29 -3.41
N ALA A 321 7.06 14.86 -3.32
CA ALA A 321 8.27 14.29 -3.90
C ALA A 321 9.48 14.51 -3.01
N ASP A 322 10.29 13.45 -2.80
CA ASP A 322 11.65 13.58 -2.28
C ASP A 322 12.61 13.86 -3.45
N LEU A 323 13.25 15.02 -3.40
CA LEU A 323 14.15 15.53 -4.43
C LEU A 323 15.60 15.05 -4.26
N ARG A 324 15.92 14.33 -3.18
CA ARG A 324 17.21 13.64 -2.98
C ARG A 324 18.44 14.56 -3.07
N GLY A 325 18.30 15.83 -2.75
CA GLY A 325 19.36 16.84 -2.85
C GLY A 325 20.47 16.71 -1.82
N ALA A 326 20.24 16.01 -0.71
CA ALA A 326 21.26 15.74 0.31
C ALA A 326 21.52 14.26 0.59
N SER A 327 21.13 13.36 -0.32
CA SER A 327 21.45 11.93 -0.24
C SER A 327 22.78 11.62 -0.95
N ALA A 328 23.30 10.41 -0.75
CA ALA A 328 24.43 9.90 -1.54
C ALA A 328 24.05 9.50 -2.98
N GLU A 329 22.74 9.47 -3.28
CA GLU A 329 22.19 9.16 -4.58
C GLU A 329 22.18 10.41 -5.48
N ARG A 330 21.87 10.21 -6.77
CA ARG A 330 21.66 11.34 -7.68
C ARG A 330 20.37 12.10 -7.31
N PRO A 331 20.40 13.45 -7.29
CA PRO A 331 19.20 14.27 -7.13
C PRO A 331 18.11 13.88 -8.12
N ALA A 332 16.85 13.96 -7.68
CA ALA A 332 15.71 13.62 -8.54
C ALA A 332 15.65 14.56 -9.75
N GLU A 333 15.49 13.97 -10.94
CA GLU A 333 15.35 14.72 -12.18
C GLU A 333 13.98 15.41 -12.24
N PRO A 334 13.90 16.74 -12.43
CA PRO A 334 12.63 17.47 -12.40
C PRO A 334 11.57 16.95 -13.38
N LEU A 335 11.98 16.50 -14.56
CA LEU A 335 11.07 15.95 -15.57
C LEU A 335 10.39 14.67 -15.07
N ALA A 336 11.15 13.78 -14.42
CA ALA A 336 10.61 12.55 -13.85
C ALA A 336 9.64 12.83 -12.70
N VAL A 337 9.93 13.85 -11.88
CA VAL A 337 9.03 14.29 -10.79
C VAL A 337 7.72 14.86 -11.35
N LEU A 338 7.79 15.72 -12.37
CA LEU A 338 6.59 16.24 -13.05
C LEU A 338 5.75 15.13 -13.66
N HIS A 339 6.37 14.17 -14.34
CA HIS A 339 5.64 13.02 -14.86
C HIS A 339 4.98 12.21 -13.75
N GLY A 340 5.64 12.07 -12.59
CA GLY A 340 5.06 11.48 -11.39
C GLY A 340 3.80 12.24 -10.93
N PHE A 341 3.89 13.56 -10.80
CA PHE A 341 2.76 14.41 -10.42
C PHE A 341 1.63 14.34 -11.44
N MET A 342 1.92 14.47 -12.73
CA MET A 342 0.91 14.42 -13.79
C MET A 342 0.20 13.07 -13.81
N ARG A 343 0.91 11.94 -13.64
CA ARG A 343 0.26 10.62 -13.51
C ARG A 343 -0.63 10.55 -12.27
N ALA A 344 -0.17 11.07 -11.14
CA ALA A 344 -0.96 11.12 -9.90
C ALA A 344 -2.23 12.00 -10.04
N LEU A 345 -2.17 13.01 -10.90
CA LEU A 345 -3.29 13.88 -11.28
C LEU A 345 -4.19 13.30 -12.39
N GLY A 346 -3.90 12.07 -12.85
CA GLY A 346 -4.72 11.33 -13.82
C GLY A 346 -4.35 11.55 -15.29
N PHE A 347 -3.19 12.13 -15.61
CA PHE A 347 -2.76 12.29 -17.00
C PHE A 347 -2.37 10.93 -17.61
N PRO A 348 -2.87 10.60 -18.82
CA PRO A 348 -2.43 9.40 -19.52
C PRO A 348 -0.97 9.54 -19.96
N ALA A 349 -0.25 8.41 -20.08
CA ALA A 349 1.17 8.42 -20.45
C ALA A 349 1.44 9.13 -21.80
N SER A 350 0.48 9.10 -22.73
CA SER A 350 0.56 9.79 -24.02
C SER A 350 0.47 11.31 -23.93
N ALA A 351 0.00 11.87 -22.82
CA ALA A 351 -0.09 13.31 -22.58
C ALA A 351 1.15 13.89 -21.86
N LEU A 352 2.14 13.06 -21.53
CA LEU A 352 3.35 13.49 -20.85
C LEU A 352 4.38 13.99 -21.87
N ALA A 353 4.69 15.28 -21.82
CA ALA A 353 5.70 15.89 -22.69
C ALA A 353 7.11 15.35 -22.38
N ALA A 354 7.91 15.10 -23.42
CA ALA A 354 9.30 14.64 -23.27
C ALA A 354 10.27 15.77 -22.85
N ASP A 355 9.87 17.03 -23.02
CA ASP A 355 10.67 18.20 -22.67
C ASP A 355 10.26 18.78 -21.29
N LEU A 356 11.24 19.16 -20.49
CA LEU A 356 11.04 19.71 -19.14
C LEU A 356 10.30 21.05 -19.15
N GLY A 357 10.60 21.92 -20.11
CA GLY A 357 9.96 23.23 -20.23
C GLY A 357 8.46 23.08 -20.50
N GLN A 358 8.12 22.21 -21.46
CA GLN A 358 6.72 21.92 -21.81
C GLN A 358 5.97 21.22 -20.67
N ALA A 359 6.55 20.17 -20.07
CA ALA A 359 5.93 19.48 -18.94
C ALA A 359 5.65 20.42 -17.74
N GLY A 360 6.57 21.35 -17.47
CA GLY A 360 6.38 22.37 -16.43
C GLY A 360 5.29 23.38 -16.78
N ALA A 361 5.16 23.75 -18.06
CA ALA A 361 4.08 24.64 -18.52
C ALA A 361 2.70 23.96 -18.40
N ASP A 362 2.61 22.68 -18.79
CA ASP A 362 1.38 21.89 -18.69
C ASP A 362 0.94 21.70 -17.23
N PHE A 363 1.89 21.45 -16.33
CA PHE A 363 1.63 21.36 -14.90
C PHE A 363 1.09 22.67 -14.32
N ARG A 364 1.71 23.81 -14.65
CA ARG A 364 1.21 25.14 -14.24
C ARG A 364 -0.18 25.45 -14.81
N ALA A 365 -0.42 25.09 -16.07
CA ALA A 365 -1.74 25.27 -16.70
C ALA A 365 -2.82 24.44 -16.00
N TYR A 366 -2.50 23.23 -15.55
CA TYR A 366 -3.42 22.40 -14.77
C TYR A 366 -3.65 22.95 -13.35
N ALA A 367 -2.57 23.39 -12.69
CA ALA A 367 -2.62 23.91 -11.33
C ALA A 367 -3.31 25.29 -11.22
N ALA A 368 -3.40 26.02 -12.34
CA ALA A 368 -4.07 27.32 -12.40
C ALA A 368 -5.52 27.22 -11.88
N GLY A 369 -5.85 28.03 -10.88
CA GLY A 369 -7.19 28.07 -10.27
C GLY A 369 -7.52 26.91 -9.32
N ARG A 370 -6.56 26.02 -9.04
CA ARG A 370 -6.72 24.91 -8.09
C ARG A 370 -5.97 25.18 -6.79
N ARG A 371 -6.51 24.70 -5.67
CA ARG A 371 -5.90 24.74 -4.34
C ARG A 371 -5.10 23.46 -4.09
N LEU A 372 -4.00 23.32 -4.81
CA LEU A 372 -3.05 22.22 -4.64
C LEU A 372 -2.03 22.52 -3.55
N LEU A 373 -1.70 21.50 -2.75
CA LEU A 373 -0.54 21.52 -1.85
C LEU A 373 0.60 20.73 -2.50
N VAL A 374 1.72 21.37 -2.78
CA VAL A 374 2.90 20.72 -3.37
C VAL A 374 4.00 20.66 -2.33
N PHE A 375 4.45 19.46 -1.98
CA PHE A 375 5.52 19.22 -1.01
C PHE A 375 6.75 18.68 -1.72
N LEU A 376 7.83 19.45 -1.70
CA LEU A 376 9.11 19.13 -2.30
C LEU A 376 10.15 18.95 -1.20
N ASP A 377 10.37 17.71 -0.79
CA ASP A 377 11.29 17.39 0.30
C ASP A 377 12.73 17.30 -0.22
N ASN A 378 13.70 17.72 0.59
CA ASN A 378 15.12 17.52 0.35
C ASN A 378 15.62 18.07 -0.99
N ALA A 379 15.28 19.31 -1.33
CA ALA A 379 15.73 19.99 -2.54
C ALA A 379 17.25 20.27 -2.52
N LEU A 380 17.90 20.10 -3.68
CA LEU A 380 19.31 20.43 -3.89
C LEU A 380 19.50 21.95 -4.03
N ASP A 381 18.84 22.54 -5.03
CA ASP A 381 18.97 23.93 -5.44
C ASP A 381 17.67 24.48 -6.06
N ALA A 382 17.67 25.78 -6.39
CA ALA A 382 16.52 26.46 -6.97
C ALA A 382 16.19 25.97 -8.40
N ASP A 383 17.19 25.52 -9.16
CA ASP A 383 17.01 25.05 -10.54
C ASP A 383 16.24 23.72 -10.58
N GLN A 384 16.43 22.87 -9.56
CA GLN A 384 15.65 21.64 -9.37
C GLN A 384 14.18 21.93 -9.03
N VAL A 385 13.92 22.98 -8.23
CA VAL A 385 12.59 23.29 -7.69
C VAL A 385 11.74 24.09 -8.67
N ARG A 386 12.32 25.07 -9.37
CA ARG A 386 11.60 26.05 -10.20
C ARG A 386 10.66 25.41 -11.24
N PRO A 387 11.01 24.32 -11.94
CA PRO A 387 10.10 23.67 -12.89
C PRO A 387 8.89 23.00 -12.24
N LEU A 388 8.97 22.66 -10.95
CA LEU A 388 7.97 21.92 -10.18
C LEU A 388 6.93 22.82 -9.50
N LEU A 389 7.07 24.14 -9.63
CA LEU A 389 6.16 25.09 -9.00
C LEU A 389 4.84 25.18 -9.77
N PRO A 390 3.68 25.14 -9.08
CA PRO A 390 2.36 25.23 -9.69
C PRO A 390 2.05 26.61 -10.31
N GLY A 391 2.90 27.62 -10.05
CA GLY A 391 2.70 29.00 -10.49
C GLY A 391 1.84 29.80 -9.52
N VAL A 392 1.26 30.90 -10.00
CA VAL A 392 0.45 31.83 -9.19
C VAL A 392 -0.99 31.30 -9.06
N GLY A 393 -1.51 31.20 -7.83
CA GLY A 393 -2.86 30.71 -7.56
C GLY A 393 -3.14 30.54 -6.06
N ASP A 394 -4.23 29.86 -5.72
CA ASP A 394 -4.61 29.58 -4.32
C ASP A 394 -3.97 28.29 -3.75
N GLY A 395 -3.02 27.70 -4.49
CA GLY A 395 -2.17 26.60 -4.03
C GLY A 395 -1.07 27.05 -3.06
N PHE A 396 -0.37 26.09 -2.47
CA PHE A 396 0.76 26.38 -1.56
C PHE A 396 1.87 25.35 -1.75
N THR A 397 3.11 25.80 -1.85
CA THR A 397 4.29 24.93 -2.01
C THR A 397 5.12 24.91 -0.73
N ILE A 398 5.48 23.73 -0.23
CA ILE A 398 6.43 23.56 0.87
C ILE A 398 7.69 22.94 0.28
N VAL A 399 8.81 23.63 0.41
CA VAL A 399 10.12 23.11 -0.01
C VAL A 399 10.96 22.90 1.24
N THR A 400 11.59 21.75 1.40
CA THR A 400 12.63 21.57 2.44
C THR A 400 14.00 21.47 1.78
N ALA A 401 14.99 22.17 2.32
CA ALA A 401 16.33 22.23 1.75
C ALA A 401 17.40 22.42 2.82
N ARG A 402 18.66 22.14 2.49
CA ARG A 402 19.79 22.57 3.33
C ARG A 402 20.19 24.01 3.03
N ALA A 403 20.26 24.36 1.74
CA ALA A 403 20.60 25.70 1.29
C ALA A 403 19.41 26.67 1.42
N LYS A 404 19.71 27.96 1.56
CA LYS A 404 18.74 29.03 1.38
C LYS A 404 18.53 29.22 -0.14
N MET A 405 17.28 29.42 -0.58
CA MET A 405 16.93 29.58 -2.00
C MET A 405 16.24 30.92 -2.27
N PRO A 406 16.92 32.06 -2.06
CA PRO A 406 16.32 33.39 -2.27
C PRO A 406 15.91 33.63 -3.73
N GLU A 407 16.43 32.85 -4.68
CA GLU A 407 16.13 32.93 -6.12
C GLU A 407 14.72 32.43 -6.47
N LEU A 408 13.99 31.84 -5.51
CA LEU A 408 12.60 31.37 -5.66
C LEU A 408 11.59 32.40 -5.12
N GLY A 409 11.87 33.70 -5.26
CA GLY A 409 11.26 34.85 -4.56
C GLY A 409 9.73 34.96 -4.41
N ASP A 410 8.94 34.06 -4.98
CA ASP A 410 7.51 33.86 -4.70
C ASP A 410 7.24 33.00 -3.45
N LEU A 411 8.25 32.34 -2.90
CA LEU A 411 8.20 31.53 -1.69
C LEU A 411 8.85 32.28 -0.51
N ASP A 412 8.16 32.31 0.64
CA ASP A 412 8.72 32.88 1.86
C ASP A 412 9.90 32.03 2.37
N ALA A 413 10.94 32.67 2.92
CA ALA A 413 12.05 31.96 3.54
C ALA A 413 11.77 31.69 5.03
N LEU A 414 11.87 30.42 5.44
CA LEU A 414 11.82 30.00 6.83
C LEU A 414 13.10 29.24 7.16
N GLU A 415 14.02 29.93 7.83
CA GLU A 415 15.19 29.29 8.41
C GLU A 415 14.79 28.58 9.69
N LEU A 416 14.97 27.26 9.71
CA LEU A 416 14.78 26.43 10.88
C LEU A 416 16.10 26.38 11.63
N GLU A 417 16.06 26.81 12.88
CA GLU A 417 17.18 26.75 13.83
C GLU A 417 17.00 25.53 14.74
N GLU A 418 17.95 25.28 15.63
CA GLU A 418 17.86 24.22 16.65
C GLU A 418 16.65 24.45 17.57
N MET A 419 16.19 23.40 18.27
CA MET A 419 15.16 23.57 19.30
C MET A 419 15.77 24.35 20.45
N ASP A 420 15.05 25.35 20.95
CA ASP A 420 15.47 26.02 22.17
C ASP A 420 15.38 25.07 23.38
N ALA A 421 15.90 25.51 24.53
CA ALA A 421 15.94 24.68 25.73
C ALA A 421 14.53 24.27 26.22
N GLU A 422 13.54 25.17 26.09
CA GLU A 422 12.17 24.92 26.53
C GLU A 422 11.48 23.89 25.62
N GLU A 423 11.59 24.07 24.29
CA GLU A 423 11.06 23.14 23.30
C GLU A 423 11.73 21.76 23.42
N SER A 424 13.04 21.73 23.67
CA SER A 424 13.82 20.50 23.84
C SER A 424 13.41 19.74 25.10
N GLU A 425 13.21 20.46 26.20
CA GLU A 425 12.72 19.91 27.45
C GLU A 425 11.30 19.36 27.31
N GLU A 426 10.40 20.11 26.65
CA GLU A 426 9.03 19.69 26.38
C GLU A 426 9.01 18.36 25.60
N LEU A 427 9.86 18.24 24.57
CA LEU A 427 9.99 17.01 23.81
C LEU A 427 10.45 15.82 24.67
N LEU A 428 11.52 15.99 25.45
CA LEU A 428 12.07 14.93 26.31
C LEU A 428 11.08 14.48 27.40
N LEU A 429 10.40 15.43 28.05
CA LEU A 429 9.40 15.14 29.09
C LEU A 429 8.22 14.37 28.51
N ARG A 430 7.76 14.75 27.31
CA ARG A 430 6.67 14.04 26.63
C ARG A 430 7.07 12.61 26.25
N LEU A 431 8.28 12.41 25.75
CA LEU A 431 8.80 11.07 25.41
C LEU A 431 8.96 10.19 26.66
N ALA A 432 9.40 10.78 27.78
CA ALA A 432 9.50 10.09 29.07
C ALA A 432 8.16 9.89 29.80
N GLY A 433 7.05 10.45 29.29
CA GLY A 433 5.75 10.43 29.97
C GLY A 433 5.74 11.16 31.32
N ALA A 434 6.62 12.15 31.50
CA ALA A 434 6.86 12.83 32.77
C ALA A 434 6.35 14.28 32.77
N ALA A 435 5.93 14.77 33.94
CA ALA A 435 5.56 16.18 34.14
C ALA A 435 6.80 17.07 34.37
N PRO A 436 6.77 18.35 33.96
CA PRO A 436 7.86 19.29 34.24
C PRO A 436 8.06 19.53 35.74
N SER A 437 9.31 19.60 36.20
CA SER A 437 9.70 20.02 37.56
C SER A 437 11.10 20.62 37.53
N ALA A 438 11.41 21.56 38.44
CA ALA A 438 12.71 22.25 38.45
C ALA A 438 13.92 21.29 38.58
N GLU A 439 13.75 20.20 39.32
CA GLU A 439 14.76 19.15 39.49
C GLU A 439 15.00 18.35 38.20
N ARG A 440 13.93 18.06 37.45
CA ARG A 440 14.02 17.43 36.12
C ARG A 440 14.61 18.37 35.09
N SER A 441 14.21 19.65 35.05
CA SER A 441 14.80 20.65 34.16
C SER A 441 16.31 20.76 34.36
N ALA A 442 16.77 20.77 35.62
CA ALA A 442 18.20 20.79 35.96
C ALA A 442 18.93 19.52 35.49
N THR A 443 18.26 18.36 35.53
CA THR A 443 18.78 17.07 35.09
C THR A 443 18.83 16.95 33.56
N LEU A 444 17.86 17.52 32.84
CA LEU A 444 17.77 17.45 31.38
C LEU A 444 18.68 18.48 30.69
N ALA A 445 18.99 19.61 31.33
CA ALA A 445 19.76 20.69 30.72
C ALA A 445 21.14 20.26 30.14
N PRO A 446 21.96 19.42 30.81
CA PRO A 446 23.21 18.92 30.23
C PRO A 446 22.98 18.04 28.98
N LEU A 447 21.92 17.23 28.99
CA LEU A 447 21.57 16.36 27.87
C LEU A 447 21.11 17.17 26.65
N ILE A 448 20.28 18.19 26.88
CA ILE A 448 19.80 19.12 25.85
C ILE A 448 20.98 19.85 25.19
N ARG A 449 21.94 20.34 25.98
CA ARG A 449 23.14 21.01 25.46
C ARG A 449 23.95 20.09 24.55
N ARG A 450 24.20 18.85 24.94
CA ARG A 450 24.97 17.88 24.12
C ARG A 450 24.22 17.40 22.88
N CYS A 451 22.89 17.41 22.91
CA CYS A 451 22.06 17.15 21.74
C CYS A 451 22.04 18.34 20.76
N GLY A 452 22.57 19.51 21.14
CA GLY A 452 22.57 20.73 20.33
C GLY A 452 21.16 21.17 19.92
N GLY A 453 20.13 20.84 20.70
CA GLY A 453 18.73 21.11 20.32
C GLY A 453 18.24 20.37 19.07
N LEU A 454 18.91 19.30 18.63
CA LEU A 454 18.48 18.50 17.48
C LEU A 454 17.34 17.54 17.90
N PRO A 455 16.12 17.63 17.30
CA PRO A 455 14.97 16.83 17.70
C PRO A 455 15.22 15.31 17.65
N LEU A 456 15.96 14.84 16.66
CA LEU A 456 16.31 13.41 16.55
C LEU A 456 17.27 12.96 17.65
N ALA A 457 18.27 13.79 17.98
CA ALA A 457 19.22 13.49 19.03
C ALA A 457 18.51 13.39 20.38
N LEU A 458 17.59 14.32 20.65
CA LEU A 458 16.74 14.31 21.83
C LEU A 458 15.85 13.05 21.90
N ARG A 459 15.29 12.59 20.78
CA ARG A 459 14.51 11.34 20.73
C ARG A 459 15.34 10.11 21.04
N ILE A 460 16.54 9.99 20.47
CA ILE A 460 17.43 8.85 20.78
C ILE A 460 17.88 8.92 22.24
N ALA A 461 18.16 10.13 22.73
CA ALA A 461 18.55 10.37 24.11
C ALA A 461 17.43 10.12 25.13
N SER A 462 16.15 10.07 24.74
CA SER A 462 15.06 9.85 25.69
C SER A 462 15.08 8.45 26.30
N ASP A 463 15.70 7.47 25.64
CA ASP A 463 15.91 6.13 26.21
C ASP A 463 16.75 6.17 27.49
N LEU A 464 17.64 7.16 27.62
CA LEU A 464 18.45 7.37 28.82
C LEU A 464 17.62 7.79 30.04
N LEU A 465 16.35 8.17 29.84
CA LEU A 465 15.45 8.64 30.89
C LEU A 465 14.60 7.50 31.48
N GLY A 466 14.55 6.33 30.83
CA GLY A 466 13.56 5.28 31.10
C GLY A 466 13.89 4.32 32.24
N ASP A 467 15.14 4.27 32.75
CA ASP A 467 15.57 3.13 33.58
C ASP A 467 16.50 3.48 34.78
N THR A 468 16.72 4.75 35.10
CA THR A 468 17.73 5.11 36.11
C THR A 468 17.29 6.18 37.10
N ASP A 469 17.29 5.79 38.38
CA ASP A 469 17.44 6.65 39.57
C ASP A 469 18.86 7.28 39.66
N GLN A 470 19.58 7.34 38.53
CA GLN A 470 20.89 7.99 38.44
C GLN A 470 20.71 9.38 37.84
N PRO A 471 21.18 10.44 38.53
CA PRO A 471 21.16 11.77 37.98
C PRO A 471 22.02 11.80 36.71
N ALA A 472 21.62 12.63 35.74
CA ALA A 472 22.41 13.04 34.58
C ALA A 472 23.81 13.65 34.91
N GLY A 473 24.25 13.56 36.17
CA GLY A 473 25.55 13.94 36.69
C GLY A 473 26.70 13.00 36.34
N THR A 474 26.45 11.82 35.74
CA THR A 474 27.53 10.95 35.21
C THR A 474 27.97 11.32 33.79
N LEU A 475 27.44 12.41 33.21
CA LEU A 475 27.94 13.02 31.97
C LEU A 475 29.23 13.83 32.24
N THR A 476 30.12 13.34 33.10
CA THR A 476 31.42 13.96 33.40
C THR A 476 32.36 13.80 32.20
N ASP A 477 32.80 14.95 31.71
CA ASP A 477 33.75 15.20 30.63
C ASP A 477 34.94 14.21 30.58
N PRO A 478 35.06 13.39 29.52
CA PRO A 478 36.34 12.88 29.07
C PRO A 478 36.75 13.67 27.82
N THR A 479 37.62 14.66 28.07
CA THR A 479 38.41 15.45 27.11
C THR A 479 37.77 16.75 26.62
N GLY A 480 38.07 17.83 27.35
CA GLY A 480 37.94 19.22 26.92
C GLY A 480 38.65 19.54 25.60
N ARG A 481 37.91 19.30 24.51
CA ARG A 481 38.02 19.98 23.21
C ARG A 481 36.60 20.23 22.69
N ALA A 482 35.90 21.11 23.41
CA ALA A 482 34.60 21.61 23.01
C ALA A 482 34.77 22.70 21.94
N ASP A 483 34.63 22.29 20.68
CA ASP A 483 34.31 23.17 19.53
C ASP A 483 33.86 22.35 18.30
N ASP A 484 33.52 21.05 18.45
CA ASP A 484 33.01 20.21 17.36
C ASP A 484 31.65 19.63 17.76
N ASP A 485 30.57 20.30 17.30
CA ASP A 485 29.17 19.92 17.54
C ASP A 485 28.89 18.45 17.18
N ARG A 486 29.68 17.86 16.29
CA ARG A 486 29.56 16.45 15.88
C ARG A 486 30.09 15.48 16.94
N ALA A 487 31.14 15.85 17.67
CA ALA A 487 31.73 15.02 18.72
C ALA A 487 30.78 14.89 19.92
N ASP A 488 30.12 15.99 20.30
CA ASP A 488 29.13 15.99 21.38
C ASP A 488 27.89 15.15 21.03
N LEU A 489 27.40 15.26 19.79
CA LEU A 489 26.29 14.45 19.28
C LEU A 489 26.63 12.95 19.25
N TRP A 490 27.81 12.58 18.76
CA TRP A 490 28.25 11.18 18.73
C TRP A 490 28.42 10.59 20.11
N ALA A 491 28.82 11.39 21.09
CA ALA A 491 28.95 10.93 22.46
C ALA A 491 27.57 10.68 23.13
N VAL A 492 26.51 11.39 22.71
CA VAL A 492 25.12 11.07 23.10
C VAL A 492 24.64 9.77 22.43
N PHE A 493 24.95 9.59 21.14
CA PHE A 493 24.64 8.35 20.43
C PHE A 493 25.38 7.15 21.03
N ASP A 494 26.64 7.29 21.40
CA ASP A 494 27.41 6.24 22.08
C ASP A 494 26.77 5.82 23.41
N LEU A 495 26.27 6.78 24.19
CA LEU A 495 25.58 6.47 25.45
C LEU A 495 24.28 5.72 25.20
N SER A 496 23.46 6.18 24.26
CA SER A 496 22.17 5.55 23.93
C SER A 496 22.39 4.17 23.28
N TYR A 497 23.42 4.03 22.43
CA TYR A 497 23.84 2.77 21.83
C TYR A 497 24.26 1.75 22.89
N ARG A 498 24.88 2.19 24.00
CA ARG A 498 25.22 1.33 25.15
C ARG A 498 24.00 0.89 25.98
N HIS A 499 22.82 1.43 25.75
CA HIS A 499 21.58 0.95 26.39
C HIS A 499 20.88 -0.13 25.56
N LEU A 500 21.16 -0.20 24.26
CA LEU A 500 20.72 -1.32 23.42
C LEU A 500 21.29 -2.64 23.94
N SER A 501 20.50 -3.71 23.85
CA SER A 501 20.97 -5.07 24.08
C SER A 501 22.06 -5.45 23.07
N GLU A 502 22.86 -6.47 23.40
CA GLU A 502 23.92 -6.95 22.49
C GLU A 502 23.36 -7.36 21.12
N ALA A 503 22.18 -8.00 21.09
CA ALA A 503 21.53 -8.40 19.86
C ALA A 503 21.02 -7.20 19.05
N GLU A 504 20.45 -6.17 19.69
CA GLU A 504 20.02 -4.94 19.01
C GLU A 504 21.21 -4.15 18.44
N ARG A 505 22.33 -4.05 19.18
CA ARG A 505 23.57 -3.44 18.68
C ARG A 505 24.08 -4.14 17.44
N ARG A 506 24.16 -5.48 17.48
CA ARG A 506 24.61 -6.28 16.33
C ARG A 506 23.68 -6.12 15.14
N LEU A 507 22.36 -6.05 15.37
CA LEU A 507 21.39 -5.77 14.30
C LEU A 507 21.56 -4.37 13.72
N HIS A 508 21.72 -3.37 14.57
CA HIS A 508 21.96 -1.99 14.12
C HIS A 508 23.21 -1.90 13.23
N LEU A 509 24.33 -2.51 13.63
CA LEU A 509 25.54 -2.58 12.81
C LEU A 509 25.34 -3.40 11.52
N ALA A 510 24.59 -4.51 11.58
CA ALA A 510 24.33 -5.33 10.41
C ALA A 510 23.44 -4.62 9.36
N LEU A 511 22.58 -3.70 9.78
CA LEU A 511 21.75 -2.89 8.87
C LEU A 511 22.52 -1.68 8.31
N ALA A 512 23.52 -1.17 9.02
CA ALA A 512 24.32 -0.01 8.61
C ALA A 512 24.93 -0.04 7.19
N PRO A 513 25.48 -1.18 6.69
CA PRO A 513 26.06 -1.23 5.35
C PRO A 513 25.02 -1.42 4.23
N LEU A 514 23.72 -1.49 4.57
CA LEU A 514 22.67 -1.67 3.58
C LEU A 514 22.42 -0.37 2.80
N PRO A 515 22.35 -0.43 1.46
CA PRO A 515 22.16 0.74 0.63
C PRO A 515 20.68 1.14 0.57
N GLY A 516 20.44 2.43 0.31
CA GLY A 516 19.11 3.00 0.19
C GLY A 516 18.47 3.39 1.54
N PRO A 517 17.42 4.22 1.51
CA PRO A 517 16.82 4.79 2.72
C PRO A 517 15.84 3.84 3.43
N SER A 518 15.33 2.82 2.73
CA SER A 518 14.19 2.00 3.17
C SER A 518 14.35 0.51 2.86
N ILE A 519 14.16 -0.33 3.87
CA ILE A 519 14.33 -1.78 3.83
C ILE A 519 12.95 -2.44 3.98
N GLY A 520 12.62 -3.35 3.07
CA GLY A 520 11.39 -4.13 3.14
C GLY A 520 11.35 -5.07 4.37
N PRO A 521 10.15 -5.41 4.87
CA PRO A 521 9.99 -6.19 6.10
C PRO A 521 10.65 -7.58 6.02
N ASP A 522 10.53 -8.28 4.90
CA ASP A 522 11.09 -9.61 4.73
C ASP A 522 12.63 -9.62 4.70
N LEU A 523 13.24 -8.58 4.12
CA LEU A 523 14.70 -8.41 4.13
C LEU A 523 15.19 -8.07 5.53
N ALA A 524 14.52 -7.12 6.22
CA ALA A 524 14.86 -6.75 7.59
C ALA A 524 14.79 -7.97 8.53
N LEU A 525 13.72 -8.76 8.43
CA LEU A 525 13.58 -10.03 9.16
C LEU A 525 14.66 -11.04 8.78
N SER A 526 15.00 -11.15 7.49
CA SER A 526 16.06 -12.05 7.02
C SER A 526 17.44 -11.70 7.60
N VAL A 527 17.73 -10.42 7.84
CA VAL A 527 18.96 -9.99 8.51
C VAL A 527 18.88 -10.25 10.02
N ALA A 528 17.75 -9.90 10.65
CA ALA A 528 17.54 -10.07 12.10
C ALA A 528 17.58 -11.53 12.56
N ARG A 529 17.06 -12.49 11.77
CA ARG A 529 17.07 -13.94 12.07
C ARG A 529 18.46 -14.53 12.31
N ARG A 530 19.51 -13.85 11.85
CA ARG A 530 20.90 -14.29 12.04
C ARG A 530 21.51 -13.87 13.37
N ILE A 531 20.83 -12.98 14.08
CA ILE A 531 21.38 -12.26 15.22
C ILE A 531 20.71 -12.73 16.51
N GLY A 532 19.41 -13.00 16.49
CA GLY A 532 18.69 -13.53 17.63
C GLY A 532 17.48 -14.37 17.25
N ASP A 533 16.91 -15.04 18.27
CA ASP A 533 15.83 -16.02 18.12
C ASP A 533 14.46 -15.37 17.85
N ASP A 534 14.26 -14.11 18.27
CA ASP A 534 13.07 -13.31 17.98
C ASP A 534 13.40 -12.10 17.09
N PRO A 535 13.41 -12.26 15.75
CA PRO A 535 13.81 -11.20 14.83
C PRO A 535 12.85 -10.01 14.82
N GLN A 536 11.55 -10.23 15.08
CA GLN A 536 10.57 -9.15 15.11
C GLN A 536 10.75 -8.30 16.36
N ALA A 537 10.97 -8.92 17.53
CA ALA A 537 11.21 -8.18 18.77
C ALA A 537 12.48 -7.31 18.70
N LEU A 538 13.53 -7.76 18.00
CA LEU A 538 14.75 -6.97 17.78
C LEU A 538 14.50 -5.74 16.91
N LEU A 539 13.74 -5.89 15.81
CA LEU A 539 13.35 -4.76 14.95
C LEU A 539 12.46 -3.77 15.71
N ASP A 540 11.47 -4.28 16.45
CA ASP A 540 10.57 -3.45 17.25
C ASP A 540 11.34 -2.74 18.39
N GLY A 541 12.39 -3.37 18.94
CA GLY A 541 13.31 -2.77 19.90
C GLY A 541 14.07 -1.58 19.34
N LEU A 542 14.68 -1.72 18.17
CA LEU A 542 15.34 -0.61 17.47
C LEU A 542 14.36 0.50 17.07
N VAL A 543 13.10 0.18 16.77
CA VAL A 543 12.05 1.18 16.49
C VAL A 543 11.63 1.93 17.76
N ARG A 544 11.43 1.21 18.87
CA ARG A 544 11.14 1.83 20.18
C ARG A 544 12.25 2.77 20.62
N ALA A 545 13.50 2.35 20.40
CA ALA A 545 14.70 3.11 20.72
C ALA A 545 15.06 4.20 19.68
N HIS A 546 14.19 4.44 18.70
CA HIS A 546 14.35 5.45 17.65
C HIS A 546 15.61 5.34 16.76
N TRP A 547 16.28 4.17 16.78
CA TRP A 547 17.39 3.84 15.89
C TRP A 547 16.90 3.40 14.50
N LEU A 548 15.65 2.92 14.42
CA LEU A 548 14.91 2.66 13.19
C LEU A 548 13.55 3.37 13.24
N ARG A 549 13.00 3.66 12.08
CA ARG A 549 11.64 4.18 11.91
C ARG A 549 10.81 3.20 11.09
N ARG A 550 9.55 3.00 11.47
CA ARG A 550 8.59 2.23 10.67
C ARG A 550 7.75 3.16 9.81
N VAL A 551 7.72 2.93 8.50
CA VAL A 551 6.95 3.71 7.52
C VAL A 551 6.10 2.75 6.71
N GLY A 552 4.80 2.72 6.99
CA GLY A 552 3.95 1.63 6.53
C GLY A 552 4.45 0.30 7.09
N ASP A 553 4.84 -0.63 6.21
CA ASP A 553 5.43 -1.93 6.54
C ASP A 553 6.97 -1.95 6.44
N ARG A 554 7.60 -0.85 6.00
CA ARG A 554 9.05 -0.76 5.77
C ARG A 554 9.80 -0.14 6.95
N TYR A 555 11.11 -0.39 6.97
CA TYR A 555 12.04 0.12 7.98
C TYR A 555 13.00 1.13 7.35
N GLU A 556 13.12 2.31 7.97
CA GLU A 556 14.00 3.39 7.51
C GLU A 556 14.94 3.85 8.62
N THR A 557 16.13 4.33 8.22
CA THR A 557 17.12 4.90 9.15
C THR A 557 17.34 6.36 8.80
N HIS A 558 17.29 7.25 9.80
CA HIS A 558 17.58 8.67 9.55
C HIS A 558 19.06 8.87 9.17
N ASN A 559 19.36 9.77 8.22
CA ASN A 559 20.71 10.00 7.69
C ASN A 559 21.81 10.20 8.76
N LEU A 560 21.52 10.94 9.84
CA LEU A 560 22.47 11.10 10.97
C LEU A 560 22.77 9.79 11.70
N VAL A 561 21.74 8.96 11.91
CA VAL A 561 21.88 7.65 12.54
C VAL A 561 22.60 6.69 11.60
N ALA A 562 22.26 6.70 10.30
CA ALA A 562 22.96 5.91 9.29
C ALA A 562 24.46 6.29 9.22
N ALA A 563 24.79 7.58 9.30
CA ALA A 563 26.18 8.04 9.32
C ALA A 563 26.95 7.60 10.58
N TYR A 564 26.31 7.65 11.75
CA TYR A 564 26.89 7.12 12.98
C TYR A 564 27.07 5.59 12.91
N ALA A 565 26.04 4.89 12.42
CA ALA A 565 26.04 3.44 12.26
C ALA A 565 27.13 2.99 11.28
N ALA A 566 27.30 3.69 10.16
CA ALA A 566 28.32 3.41 9.16
C ALA A 566 29.73 3.53 9.73
N ASP A 567 30.02 4.62 10.45
CA ASP A 567 31.33 4.85 11.04
C ASP A 567 31.64 3.85 12.18
N ARG A 568 30.63 3.48 12.99
CA ARG A 568 30.76 2.41 13.99
C ARG A 568 30.96 1.04 13.32
N ALA A 569 30.20 0.73 12.26
CA ALA A 569 30.31 -0.52 11.52
C ALA A 569 31.68 -0.66 10.84
N GLU A 570 32.29 0.42 10.36
CA GLU A 570 33.64 0.39 9.81
C GLU A 570 34.69 0.05 10.88
N ARG A 571 34.50 0.53 12.11
CA ARG A 571 35.40 0.30 13.25
C ARG A 571 35.18 -1.06 13.93
N GLU A 572 33.94 -1.55 13.98
CA GLU A 572 33.55 -2.74 14.76
C GLU A 572 33.28 -3.99 13.92
N LEU A 573 32.79 -3.87 12.67
CA LEU A 573 32.54 -5.04 11.83
C LEU A 573 33.78 -5.45 11.05
N SER A 574 34.15 -6.71 11.20
CA SER A 574 35.15 -7.33 10.32
C SER A 574 34.67 -7.31 8.86
N ALA A 575 35.62 -7.38 7.93
CA ALA A 575 35.30 -7.54 6.51
C ALA A 575 34.48 -8.82 6.24
N ALA A 576 34.62 -9.85 7.07
CA ALA A 576 33.85 -11.08 6.95
C ALA A 576 32.37 -10.86 7.33
N GLU A 577 32.09 -10.11 8.39
CA GLU A 577 30.70 -9.82 8.81
C GLU A 577 29.98 -8.94 7.79
N ARG A 578 30.65 -7.91 7.26
CA ARG A 578 30.09 -7.09 6.16
C ARG A 578 29.76 -7.92 4.93
N ARG A 579 30.64 -8.85 4.55
CA ARG A 579 30.40 -9.80 3.46
C ARG A 579 29.20 -10.70 3.75
N LEU A 580 29.07 -11.23 4.97
CA LEU A 580 27.96 -12.10 5.35
C LEU A 580 26.59 -11.38 5.26
N THR A 581 26.53 -10.11 5.65
CA THR A 581 25.31 -9.30 5.49
C THR A 581 24.97 -9.12 4.02
N ARG A 582 25.94 -8.71 3.20
CA ARG A 582 25.73 -8.56 1.75
C ARG A 582 25.28 -9.85 1.09
N ASP A 583 25.96 -10.96 1.37
CA ASP A 583 25.62 -12.27 0.82
C ASP A 583 24.21 -12.71 1.24
N ARG A 584 23.74 -12.28 2.43
CA ARG A 584 22.36 -12.50 2.86
C ARG A 584 21.36 -11.72 2.03
N VAL A 585 21.63 -10.45 1.73
CA VAL A 585 20.79 -9.62 0.85
C VAL A 585 20.74 -10.23 -0.55
N VAL A 586 21.89 -10.61 -1.08
CA VAL A 586 22.01 -11.29 -2.38
C VAL A 586 21.19 -12.58 -2.38
N ALA A 587 21.33 -13.42 -1.34
CA ALA A 587 20.57 -14.65 -1.23
C ALA A 587 19.06 -14.42 -1.13
N HIS A 588 18.64 -13.40 -0.36
CA HIS A 588 17.23 -13.04 -0.20
C HIS A 588 16.56 -12.72 -1.55
N PHE A 589 17.12 -11.77 -2.31
CA PHE A 589 16.56 -11.40 -3.61
C PHE A 589 16.75 -12.46 -4.68
N HIS A 590 17.85 -13.23 -4.62
CA HIS A 590 18.06 -14.34 -5.53
C HIS A 590 17.01 -15.44 -5.37
N LEU A 591 16.58 -15.73 -4.13
CA LEU A 591 15.53 -16.70 -3.85
C LEU A 591 14.14 -16.19 -4.25
N LEU A 592 13.86 -14.91 -4.08
CA LEU A 592 12.59 -14.31 -4.52
C LEU A 592 12.45 -14.35 -6.05
N GLY A 593 13.52 -14.01 -6.79
CA GLY A 593 13.52 -14.02 -8.24
C GLY A 593 12.35 -13.23 -8.84
N ALA A 594 11.45 -13.91 -9.56
CA ALA A 594 10.27 -13.31 -10.16
C ALA A 594 9.14 -12.96 -9.17
N ALA A 595 9.30 -13.22 -7.87
CA ALA A 595 8.35 -12.84 -6.83
C ALA A 595 8.72 -11.54 -6.10
N VAL A 596 9.80 -10.85 -6.52
CA VAL A 596 10.21 -9.58 -5.91
C VAL A 596 9.14 -8.49 -6.06
N ALA A 597 8.84 -7.80 -4.96
CA ALA A 597 7.83 -6.75 -4.84
C ALA A 597 8.30 -5.45 -5.52
N LEU A 598 7.35 -4.64 -6.03
CA LEU A 598 7.68 -3.41 -6.76
C LEU A 598 8.39 -2.37 -5.87
N GLU A 599 8.01 -2.34 -4.61
CA GLU A 599 8.49 -1.44 -3.57
C GLU A 599 9.97 -1.68 -3.23
N ASP A 600 10.52 -2.84 -3.57
CA ASP A 600 11.94 -3.15 -3.36
C ASP A 600 12.84 -2.76 -4.54
N PHE A 601 12.28 -2.21 -5.62
CA PHE A 601 13.04 -1.81 -6.79
C PHE A 601 14.18 -0.84 -6.42
N GLU A 602 13.87 0.24 -5.70
CA GLU A 602 14.85 1.27 -5.32
C GLU A 602 15.97 0.71 -4.43
N PHE A 603 15.61 -0.16 -3.47
CA PHE A 603 16.62 -0.84 -2.65
C PHE A 603 17.51 -1.74 -3.51
N LEU A 604 16.91 -2.53 -4.41
CA LEU A 604 17.62 -3.51 -5.22
C LEU A 604 18.56 -2.84 -6.23
N THR A 605 18.15 -1.75 -6.86
CA THR A 605 19.02 -0.97 -7.78
C THR A 605 20.16 -0.32 -7.02
N ALA A 606 19.89 0.26 -5.84
CA ALA A 606 20.94 0.81 -4.97
C ALA A 606 21.93 -0.26 -4.52
N ALA A 607 21.45 -1.46 -4.15
CA ALA A 607 22.29 -2.60 -3.80
C ALA A 607 23.14 -3.12 -4.96
N TYR A 608 22.53 -3.22 -6.13
CA TYR A 608 23.21 -3.64 -7.34
C TYR A 608 24.30 -2.65 -7.77
N GLU A 609 24.04 -1.34 -7.69
CA GLU A 609 25.03 -0.32 -8.01
C GLU A 609 26.16 -0.24 -6.97
N ALA A 610 25.81 -0.25 -5.68
CA ALA A 610 26.79 -0.13 -4.58
C ALA A 610 27.77 -1.31 -4.51
N TRP A 611 27.30 -2.51 -4.87
CA TRP A 611 28.08 -3.74 -4.70
C TRP A 611 28.50 -4.38 -6.03
N GLN A 612 28.43 -3.67 -7.16
CA GLN A 612 28.69 -4.24 -8.49
C GLN A 612 30.07 -4.90 -8.64
N ALA A 613 31.08 -4.44 -7.90
CA ALA A 613 32.43 -5.00 -7.91
C ALA A 613 32.65 -6.13 -6.89
N GLU A 614 31.65 -6.40 -6.05
CA GLU A 614 31.74 -7.39 -4.99
C GLU A 614 31.32 -8.79 -5.47
N PRO A 615 31.94 -9.86 -4.97
CA PRO A 615 31.58 -11.22 -5.32
C PRO A 615 30.10 -11.53 -5.07
N ASN A 616 29.50 -12.34 -5.96
CA ASN A 616 28.10 -12.79 -5.94
C ASN A 616 27.03 -11.74 -6.21
N THR A 617 27.34 -10.43 -6.23
CA THR A 617 26.34 -9.37 -6.43
C THR A 617 25.66 -9.45 -7.79
N SER A 618 26.35 -9.95 -8.82
CA SER A 618 25.77 -10.16 -10.15
C SER A 618 24.51 -11.02 -10.14
N ARG A 619 24.27 -11.84 -9.09
CA ARG A 619 23.02 -12.60 -8.91
C ARG A 619 21.79 -11.72 -8.73
N LEU A 620 21.95 -10.49 -8.25
CA LEU A 620 20.85 -9.50 -8.16
C LEU A 620 20.31 -9.12 -9.54
N ALA A 621 21.13 -9.24 -10.60
CA ALA A 621 20.70 -8.99 -11.97
C ALA A 621 19.50 -9.85 -12.38
N ASN A 622 19.36 -11.07 -11.83
CA ASN A 622 18.22 -11.93 -12.12
C ASN A 622 16.90 -11.36 -11.55
N ALA A 623 16.93 -10.81 -10.34
CA ALA A 623 15.77 -10.12 -9.77
C ALA A 623 15.44 -8.85 -10.56
N LEU A 624 16.47 -8.11 -11.01
CA LEU A 624 16.29 -6.96 -11.91
C LEU A 624 15.72 -7.36 -13.29
N CYS A 625 16.04 -8.55 -13.81
CA CYS A 625 15.43 -9.07 -15.04
C CYS A 625 13.91 -9.25 -14.89
N ALA A 626 13.42 -9.63 -13.70
CA ALA A 626 11.99 -9.73 -13.45
C ALA A 626 11.29 -8.36 -13.53
N PHE A 627 11.94 -7.28 -13.07
CA PHE A 627 11.44 -5.92 -13.26
C PHE A 627 11.44 -5.49 -14.73
N ALA A 628 12.51 -5.82 -15.45
CA ALA A 628 12.58 -5.57 -16.89
C ALA A 628 11.46 -6.29 -17.66
N GLN A 629 11.18 -7.56 -17.35
CA GLN A 629 10.10 -8.33 -17.96
C GLN A 629 8.70 -7.73 -17.70
N ARG A 630 8.53 -7.00 -16.59
CA ARG A 630 7.30 -6.27 -16.26
C ARG A 630 7.26 -4.85 -16.84
N GLY A 631 8.27 -4.44 -17.62
CA GLY A 631 8.35 -3.12 -18.22
C GLY A 631 8.77 -1.99 -17.26
N HIS A 632 9.32 -2.32 -16.09
CA HIS A 632 9.60 -1.32 -15.05
C HIS A 632 10.98 -0.66 -15.24
N ARG A 633 10.99 0.68 -15.38
CA ARG A 633 12.21 1.53 -15.39
C ARG A 633 13.31 1.04 -16.35
N LEU A 634 12.92 0.60 -17.54
CA LEU A 634 13.80 -0.04 -18.52
C LEU A 634 15.08 0.74 -18.85
N PRO A 635 15.04 2.07 -19.10
CA PRO A 635 16.26 2.82 -19.42
C PRO A 635 17.29 2.82 -18.28
N GLU A 636 16.81 2.80 -17.04
CA GLU A 636 17.67 2.75 -15.85
C GLU A 636 18.34 1.38 -15.71
N LEU A 637 17.61 0.30 -15.95
CA LEU A 637 18.13 -1.07 -15.91
C LEU A 637 19.16 -1.33 -17.01
N VAL A 638 18.93 -0.82 -18.23
CA VAL A 638 19.92 -0.85 -19.31
C VAL A 638 21.21 -0.18 -18.84
N ARG A 639 21.14 1.09 -18.43
CA ARG A 639 22.32 1.86 -17.99
C ARG A 639 23.08 1.19 -16.84
N LEU A 640 22.38 0.65 -15.85
CA LEU A 640 23.00 -0.07 -14.73
C LEU A 640 23.70 -1.35 -15.19
N GLY A 641 23.02 -2.15 -16.03
CA GLY A 641 23.59 -3.37 -16.59
C GLY A 641 24.82 -3.11 -17.47
N GLU A 642 24.82 -2.04 -18.27
CA GLU A 642 25.96 -1.66 -19.12
C GLU A 642 27.19 -1.28 -18.30
N ARG A 643 27.00 -0.46 -17.26
CA ARG A 643 28.07 -0.07 -16.34
C ARG A 643 28.67 -1.29 -15.65
N ALA A 644 27.83 -2.17 -15.11
CA ALA A 644 28.28 -3.39 -14.45
C ALA A 644 29.00 -4.34 -15.42
N ALA A 645 28.48 -4.52 -16.64
CA ALA A 645 29.10 -5.34 -17.68
C ALA A 645 30.46 -4.77 -18.14
N ALA A 646 30.65 -3.46 -18.14
CA ALA A 646 31.93 -2.84 -18.49
C ALA A 646 33.02 -3.06 -17.43
N SER A 647 32.64 -3.22 -16.16
CA SER A 647 33.56 -3.49 -15.04
C SER A 647 33.78 -4.97 -14.73
N ALA A 648 32.99 -5.87 -15.34
CA ALA A 648 33.03 -7.29 -15.01
C ALA A 648 34.31 -7.97 -15.52
N THR A 649 35.00 -8.66 -14.63
CA THR A 649 36.21 -9.44 -14.93
C THR A 649 35.94 -10.94 -15.01
N ASP A 650 34.96 -11.43 -14.24
CA ASP A 650 34.50 -12.83 -14.27
C ASP A 650 33.48 -13.05 -15.40
N PRO A 651 33.61 -14.10 -16.23
CA PRO A 651 32.67 -14.34 -17.32
C PRO A 651 31.24 -14.65 -16.89
N VAL A 652 31.02 -15.24 -15.71
CA VAL A 652 29.67 -15.49 -15.19
C VAL A 652 28.99 -14.18 -14.79
N ASP A 653 29.74 -13.28 -14.15
CA ASP A 653 29.25 -11.95 -13.80
C ASP A 653 28.94 -11.13 -15.06
N LEU A 654 29.87 -11.11 -16.03
CA LEU A 654 29.66 -10.47 -17.33
C LEU A 654 28.38 -10.99 -18.01
N ALA A 655 28.17 -12.31 -18.03
CA ALA A 655 26.98 -12.91 -18.60
C ALA A 655 25.69 -12.43 -17.92
N ARG A 656 25.63 -12.38 -16.58
CA ARG A 656 24.43 -11.92 -15.84
C ARG A 656 24.13 -10.45 -16.12
N HIS A 657 25.14 -9.59 -16.12
CA HIS A 657 24.97 -8.17 -16.42
C HIS A 657 24.53 -7.96 -17.87
N CYS A 658 25.10 -8.69 -18.83
CA CYS A 658 24.67 -8.62 -20.23
C CYS A 658 23.25 -9.14 -20.43
N ASN A 659 22.84 -10.19 -19.70
CA ASN A 659 21.47 -10.67 -19.75
C ASN A 659 20.47 -9.63 -19.23
N LEU A 660 20.79 -8.90 -18.17
CA LEU A 660 19.95 -7.79 -17.69
C LEU A 660 19.76 -6.73 -18.76
N VAL A 661 20.83 -6.29 -19.42
CA VAL A 661 20.74 -5.32 -20.53
C VAL A 661 19.90 -5.87 -21.67
N ALA A 662 20.14 -7.12 -22.08
CA ALA A 662 19.43 -7.74 -23.18
C ALA A 662 17.92 -7.83 -22.91
N VAL A 663 17.52 -8.25 -21.71
CA VAL A 663 16.10 -8.35 -21.32
C VAL A 663 15.45 -6.96 -21.22
N ALA A 664 16.14 -5.98 -20.63
CA ALA A 664 15.62 -4.62 -20.49
C ALA A 664 15.48 -3.90 -21.84
N ALA A 665 16.47 -4.02 -22.73
CA ALA A 665 16.44 -3.47 -24.07
C ALA A 665 15.33 -4.14 -24.92
N PHE A 666 15.19 -5.47 -24.82
CA PHE A 666 14.11 -6.19 -25.50
C PHE A 666 12.74 -5.70 -25.06
N ALA A 667 12.52 -5.55 -23.75
CA ALA A 667 11.27 -5.03 -23.21
C ALA A 667 10.99 -3.56 -23.60
N GLN A 668 12.04 -2.78 -23.88
CA GLN A 668 11.94 -1.41 -24.36
C GLN A 668 11.61 -1.33 -25.86
N GLY A 669 11.76 -2.45 -26.60
CA GLY A 669 11.65 -2.50 -28.05
C GLY A 669 12.96 -2.17 -28.78
N ASP A 670 14.07 -1.96 -28.06
CA ASP A 670 15.40 -1.77 -28.64
C ASP A 670 16.06 -3.12 -28.93
N LEU A 671 15.59 -3.74 -30.01
CA LEU A 671 15.95 -5.12 -30.35
C LEU A 671 17.42 -5.25 -30.80
N GLU A 672 18.00 -4.25 -31.45
CA GLU A 672 19.42 -4.30 -31.87
C GLU A 672 20.34 -4.27 -30.65
N HIS A 673 20.02 -3.43 -29.66
CA HIS A 673 20.78 -3.39 -28.40
C HIS A 673 20.60 -4.69 -27.60
N ALA A 674 19.39 -5.26 -27.63
CA ALA A 674 19.12 -6.58 -27.05
C ALA A 674 19.96 -7.69 -27.71
N VAL A 675 20.08 -7.70 -29.04
CA VAL A 675 20.93 -8.64 -29.78
C VAL A 675 22.40 -8.44 -29.44
N ALA A 676 22.89 -7.21 -29.39
CA ALA A 676 24.28 -6.90 -29.09
C ALA A 676 24.71 -7.44 -27.71
N TYR A 677 23.91 -7.19 -26.68
CA TYR A 677 24.17 -7.70 -25.33
C TYR A 677 23.83 -9.19 -25.17
N GLY A 678 22.85 -9.71 -25.89
CA GLY A 678 22.55 -11.14 -25.95
C GLY A 678 23.72 -11.97 -26.48
N ARG A 679 24.39 -11.49 -27.54
CA ARG A 679 25.63 -12.12 -28.06
C ARG A 679 26.75 -12.12 -27.05
N ARG A 680 26.98 -10.98 -26.37
CA ARG A 680 27.99 -10.87 -25.31
C ARG A 680 27.69 -11.82 -24.16
N CYS A 681 26.42 -11.97 -23.77
CA CYS A 681 25.99 -12.91 -22.74
C CYS A 681 26.32 -14.35 -23.12
N VAL A 682 25.92 -14.80 -24.32
CA VAL A 682 26.17 -16.16 -24.80
C VAL A 682 27.68 -16.44 -24.90
N ALA A 683 28.46 -15.52 -25.49
CA ALA A 683 29.91 -15.66 -25.60
C ALA A 683 30.61 -15.74 -24.23
N ALA A 684 30.15 -14.95 -23.25
CA ALA A 684 30.67 -15.02 -21.89
C ALA A 684 30.37 -16.38 -21.24
N LEU A 685 29.15 -16.89 -21.39
CA LEU A 685 28.77 -18.21 -20.86
C LEU A 685 29.56 -19.36 -21.49
N GLU A 686 29.85 -19.30 -22.79
CA GLU A 686 30.63 -20.34 -23.50
C GLU A 686 32.06 -20.48 -22.95
N SER A 687 32.61 -19.42 -22.35
CA SER A 687 33.91 -19.48 -21.67
C SER A 687 33.86 -20.09 -20.26
N THR A 688 32.67 -20.43 -19.75
CA THR A 688 32.48 -20.97 -18.39
C THR A 688 32.24 -22.49 -18.40
N PRO A 689 32.68 -23.24 -17.37
CA PRO A 689 32.41 -24.68 -17.29
C PRO A 689 30.92 -25.05 -17.26
N GLY A 690 30.06 -24.12 -16.82
CA GLY A 690 28.61 -24.31 -16.77
C GLY A 690 27.90 -24.06 -18.10
N GLY A 691 28.49 -23.26 -18.98
CA GLY A 691 27.85 -22.84 -20.24
C GLY A 691 26.49 -22.16 -20.04
N ASP A 692 25.74 -22.03 -21.13
CA ASP A 692 24.30 -21.74 -21.10
C ASP A 692 23.50 -23.05 -20.95
N ARG A 693 23.68 -23.73 -19.80
CA ARG A 693 23.11 -25.07 -19.57
C ARG A 693 21.58 -25.13 -19.78
N PRO A 694 20.78 -24.16 -19.29
CA PRO A 694 19.33 -24.15 -19.51
C PRO A 694 18.91 -23.61 -20.88
N GLY A 695 19.84 -23.04 -21.67
CA GLY A 695 19.54 -22.41 -22.96
C GLY A 695 18.89 -21.02 -22.87
N THR A 696 18.78 -20.42 -21.68
CA THR A 696 18.03 -19.17 -21.46
C THR A 696 18.66 -17.98 -22.19
N ALA A 697 20.00 -17.87 -22.20
CA ALA A 697 20.67 -16.76 -22.87
C ALA A 697 20.50 -16.84 -24.39
N ARG A 698 20.64 -18.05 -24.95
CA ARG A 698 20.37 -18.30 -26.38
C ARG A 698 18.91 -18.08 -26.73
N ALA A 699 17.97 -18.49 -25.87
CA ALA A 699 16.54 -18.25 -26.08
C ALA A 699 16.21 -16.74 -26.15
N ASN A 700 16.77 -15.93 -25.24
CA ASN A 700 16.60 -14.48 -25.23
C ASN A 700 17.19 -13.83 -26.50
N LEU A 701 18.41 -14.21 -26.88
CA LEU A 701 19.07 -13.72 -28.10
C LEU A 701 18.27 -14.11 -29.36
N GLY A 702 17.86 -15.37 -29.46
CA GLY A 702 17.10 -15.90 -30.58
C GLY A 702 15.72 -15.25 -30.72
N GLY A 703 15.05 -14.96 -29.59
CA GLY A 703 13.78 -14.22 -29.58
C GLY A 703 13.93 -12.79 -30.11
N ALA A 704 15.01 -12.10 -29.74
CA ALA A 704 15.32 -10.76 -30.26
C ALA A 704 15.63 -10.79 -31.78
N LEU A 705 16.44 -11.75 -32.23
CA LEU A 705 16.73 -11.95 -33.66
C LEU A 705 15.46 -12.28 -34.47
N ALA A 706 14.56 -13.09 -33.92
CA ALA A 706 13.31 -13.45 -34.58
C ALA A 706 12.36 -12.25 -34.74
N LEU A 707 12.34 -11.31 -33.79
CA LEU A 707 11.56 -10.07 -33.91
C LEU A 707 12.16 -9.06 -34.88
N LEU A 708 13.49 -9.09 -35.08
CA LEU A 708 14.17 -8.32 -36.12
C LEU A 708 14.09 -8.98 -37.51
N GLU A 709 13.35 -10.09 -37.65
CA GLU A 709 13.24 -10.86 -38.89
C GLU A 709 14.57 -11.42 -39.41
N ARG A 710 15.59 -11.52 -38.54
CA ARG A 710 16.91 -12.09 -38.85
C ARG A 710 16.87 -13.61 -38.70
N TYR A 711 15.98 -14.25 -39.45
CA TYR A 711 15.61 -15.65 -39.27
C TYR A 711 16.78 -16.63 -39.47
N ASP A 712 17.67 -16.36 -40.41
CA ASP A 712 18.85 -17.19 -40.68
C ASP A 712 19.80 -17.26 -39.47
N GLU A 713 19.88 -16.17 -38.69
CA GLU A 713 20.68 -16.11 -37.46
C GLU A 713 19.89 -16.64 -36.25
N ALA A 714 18.58 -16.41 -36.21
CA ALA A 714 17.72 -16.82 -35.10
C ALA A 714 17.56 -18.35 -35.01
N LEU A 715 17.39 -19.02 -36.15
CA LEU A 715 17.06 -20.46 -36.22
C LEU A 715 18.11 -21.34 -35.50
N PRO A 716 19.41 -21.32 -35.84
CA PRO A 716 20.40 -22.19 -35.19
C PRO A 716 20.57 -21.89 -33.70
N VAL A 717 20.41 -20.62 -33.29
CA VAL A 717 20.51 -20.20 -31.89
C VAL A 717 19.34 -20.74 -31.07
N LEU A 718 18.12 -20.65 -31.60
CA LEU A 718 16.91 -21.14 -30.94
C LEU A 718 16.84 -22.67 -30.90
N GLU A 719 17.32 -23.37 -31.93
CA GLU A 719 17.40 -24.84 -31.92
C GLU A 719 18.36 -25.33 -30.82
N ALA A 720 19.53 -24.69 -30.69
CA ALA A 720 20.48 -24.98 -29.61
C ALA A 720 19.88 -24.67 -28.22
N ALA A 721 19.13 -23.56 -28.10
CA ALA A 721 18.45 -23.20 -26.86
C ALA A 721 17.39 -24.24 -26.46
N LEU A 722 16.58 -24.70 -27.41
CA LEU A 722 15.54 -25.70 -27.15
C LEU A 722 16.14 -27.04 -26.71
N ALA A 723 17.16 -27.52 -27.43
CA ALA A 723 17.85 -28.76 -27.07
C ALA A 723 18.46 -28.71 -25.65
N ALA A 724 19.04 -27.56 -25.28
CA ALA A 724 19.57 -27.34 -23.94
C ALA A 724 18.47 -27.33 -22.87
N ALA A 725 17.35 -26.64 -23.14
CA ALA A 725 16.21 -26.57 -22.22
C ALA A 725 15.58 -27.95 -21.98
N GLU A 726 15.38 -28.75 -23.03
CA GLU A 726 14.86 -30.12 -22.93
C GLU A 726 15.79 -31.05 -22.14
N THR A 727 17.10 -30.96 -22.40
CA THR A 727 18.12 -31.77 -21.69
C THR A 727 18.18 -31.44 -20.20
N CYS A 728 17.96 -30.18 -19.84
CA CYS A 728 18.00 -29.72 -18.44
C CYS A 728 16.64 -29.77 -17.72
N GLY A 729 15.56 -30.13 -18.42
CA GLY A 729 14.21 -30.10 -17.85
C GLY A 729 13.71 -28.68 -17.56
N ALA A 730 14.21 -27.67 -18.26
CA ALA A 730 13.76 -26.28 -18.17
C ALA A 730 12.52 -26.07 -19.06
N TRP A 731 11.39 -26.69 -18.69
CA TRP A 731 10.19 -26.79 -19.54
C TRP A 731 9.60 -25.44 -19.93
N ASP A 732 9.61 -24.47 -19.01
CA ASP A 732 9.18 -23.10 -19.31
C ASP A 732 10.05 -22.45 -20.38
N GLY A 733 11.37 -22.71 -20.37
CA GLY A 733 12.29 -22.25 -21.39
C GLY A 733 12.05 -22.94 -22.73
N ALA A 734 11.76 -24.24 -22.72
CA ALA A 734 11.45 -25.01 -23.93
C ALA A 734 10.17 -24.52 -24.62
N VAL A 735 9.11 -24.21 -23.85
CA VAL A 735 7.86 -23.65 -24.38
C VAL A 735 8.11 -22.26 -24.99
N THR A 736 8.79 -21.35 -24.28
CA THR A 736 9.10 -20.01 -24.79
C THR A 736 9.96 -20.06 -26.05
N THR A 737 10.96 -20.93 -26.07
CA THR A 737 11.84 -21.10 -27.24
C THR A 737 11.09 -21.67 -28.44
N SER A 738 10.16 -22.61 -28.20
CA SER A 738 9.32 -23.19 -29.25
C SER A 738 8.38 -22.17 -29.88
N LEU A 739 7.84 -21.22 -29.10
CA LEU A 739 7.06 -20.09 -29.62
C LEU A 739 7.91 -19.20 -30.53
N SER A 740 9.14 -18.88 -30.13
CA SER A 740 10.07 -18.13 -30.97
C SER A 740 10.45 -18.87 -32.25
N LEU A 741 10.71 -20.19 -32.19
CA LEU A 741 10.96 -21.03 -33.37
C LEU A 741 9.77 -21.07 -34.32
N ALA A 742 8.54 -21.15 -33.78
CA ALA A 742 7.34 -21.11 -34.60
C ALA A 742 7.25 -19.80 -35.40
N ARG A 743 7.56 -18.65 -34.77
CA ARG A 743 7.64 -17.36 -35.46
C ARG A 743 8.70 -17.35 -36.55
N VAL A 744 9.88 -17.92 -36.30
CA VAL A 744 10.95 -18.02 -37.31
C VAL A 744 10.49 -18.86 -38.51
N HIS A 745 9.92 -20.04 -38.27
CA HIS A 745 9.40 -20.87 -39.36
C HIS A 745 8.25 -20.21 -40.13
N GLN A 746 7.37 -19.49 -39.42
CA GLN A 746 6.28 -18.72 -40.04
C GLN A 746 6.84 -17.61 -40.95
N GLY A 747 7.85 -16.87 -40.51
CA GLY A 747 8.51 -15.83 -41.30
C GLY A 747 9.28 -16.38 -42.51
N LEU A 748 9.83 -17.59 -42.41
CA LEU A 748 10.46 -18.31 -43.53
C LEU A 748 9.43 -18.98 -44.48
N GLY A 749 8.14 -18.91 -44.17
CA GLY A 749 7.06 -19.53 -44.96
C GLY A 749 6.87 -21.03 -44.74
N ASP A 750 7.57 -21.64 -43.79
CA ASP A 750 7.36 -23.05 -43.40
C ASP A 750 6.28 -23.17 -42.32
N PHE A 751 5.03 -22.94 -42.73
CA PHE A 751 3.87 -23.01 -41.83
C PHE A 751 3.66 -24.39 -41.22
N ARG A 752 4.17 -25.47 -41.85
CA ARG A 752 4.07 -26.83 -41.30
C ARG A 752 5.03 -27.00 -40.13
N ALA A 753 6.27 -26.55 -40.26
CA ALA A 753 7.21 -26.56 -39.15
C ALA A 753 6.76 -25.63 -38.02
N ALA A 754 6.20 -24.45 -38.36
CA ALA A 754 5.63 -23.54 -37.36
C ALA A 754 4.50 -24.19 -36.55
N GLU A 755 3.53 -24.83 -37.21
CA GLU A 755 2.44 -25.53 -36.52
C GLU A 755 2.97 -26.68 -35.66
N ALA A 756 3.92 -27.48 -36.17
CA ALA A 756 4.52 -28.57 -35.41
C ALA A 756 5.18 -28.09 -34.11
N ARG A 757 5.89 -26.95 -34.15
CA ARG A 757 6.50 -26.33 -32.96
C ARG A 757 5.46 -25.86 -31.96
N LEU A 758 4.36 -25.24 -32.42
CA LEU A 758 3.28 -24.78 -31.53
C LEU A 758 2.54 -25.95 -30.88
N LEU A 759 2.30 -27.05 -31.62
CA LEU A 759 1.70 -28.26 -31.05
C LEU A 759 2.61 -28.91 -30.01
N ALA A 760 3.92 -28.97 -30.27
CA ALA A 760 4.90 -29.45 -29.29
C ALA A 760 4.89 -28.56 -28.04
N ALA A 761 4.93 -27.24 -28.21
CA ALA A 761 4.85 -26.27 -27.11
C ALA A 761 3.56 -26.44 -26.29
N ARG A 762 2.41 -26.69 -26.94
CA ARG A 762 1.12 -26.93 -26.27
C ARG A 762 1.14 -28.20 -25.42
N ALA A 763 1.73 -29.28 -25.93
CA ALA A 763 1.85 -30.53 -25.20
C ALA A 763 2.77 -30.35 -23.98
N LEU A 764 3.93 -29.72 -24.17
CA LEU A 764 4.87 -29.38 -23.10
C LEU A 764 4.22 -28.48 -22.03
N ASP A 765 3.48 -27.43 -22.44
CA ASP A 765 2.83 -26.51 -21.52
C ASP A 765 1.77 -27.21 -20.67
N ARG A 766 0.96 -28.07 -21.28
CA ARG A 766 -0.07 -28.87 -20.60
C ARG A 766 0.53 -29.85 -19.59
N ASP A 767 1.55 -30.60 -19.99
CA ASP A 767 2.04 -31.73 -19.22
C ASP A 767 3.10 -31.33 -18.17
N ARG A 768 3.83 -30.22 -18.41
CA ARG A 768 5.03 -29.86 -17.64
C ARG A 768 5.09 -28.41 -17.13
N SER A 769 4.32 -27.48 -17.70
CA SER A 769 4.28 -26.06 -17.28
C SER A 769 2.90 -25.59 -16.79
N HIS A 770 2.05 -26.52 -16.36
CA HIS A 770 0.74 -26.25 -15.75
C HIS A 770 -0.28 -25.52 -16.64
N GLY A 771 -0.10 -25.50 -17.96
CA GLY A 771 -1.06 -24.93 -18.91
C GLY A 771 -1.16 -23.41 -18.91
N LEU A 772 -0.18 -22.70 -18.32
CA LEU A 772 -0.24 -21.25 -18.12
C LEU A 772 -0.19 -20.45 -19.43
N ARG A 773 0.26 -21.05 -20.54
CA ARG A 773 0.43 -20.38 -21.84
C ARG A 773 -0.49 -20.93 -22.92
N ALA A 774 -1.45 -21.79 -22.57
CA ALA A 774 -2.35 -22.45 -23.50
C ALA A 774 -3.05 -21.47 -24.46
N THR A 775 -3.62 -20.38 -23.94
CA THR A 775 -4.31 -19.36 -24.75
C THR A 775 -3.39 -18.68 -25.76
N MET A 776 -2.16 -18.36 -25.35
CA MET A 776 -1.16 -17.73 -26.22
C MET A 776 -0.73 -18.68 -27.34
N ILE A 777 -0.45 -19.94 -26.98
CA ILE A 777 -0.07 -20.98 -27.93
C ILE A 777 -1.20 -21.23 -28.94
N ASP A 778 -2.44 -21.33 -28.48
CA ASP A 778 -3.62 -21.56 -29.32
C ASP A 778 -3.88 -20.39 -30.28
N THR A 779 -3.69 -19.14 -29.82
CA THR A 779 -3.79 -17.94 -30.68
C THR A 779 -2.77 -17.97 -31.82
N HIS A 780 -1.52 -18.31 -31.53
CA HIS A 780 -0.48 -18.45 -32.55
C HIS A 780 -0.77 -19.62 -33.51
N LEU A 781 -1.34 -20.71 -32.99
CA LEU A 781 -1.72 -21.89 -33.77
C LEU A 781 -2.79 -21.57 -34.80
N ASP A 782 -3.82 -20.83 -34.39
CA ASP A 782 -4.90 -20.39 -35.26
C ASP A 782 -4.39 -19.40 -36.32
N ASP A 783 -3.45 -18.52 -35.96
CA ASP A 783 -2.83 -17.60 -36.91
C ASP A 783 -2.02 -18.32 -38.00
N VAL A 784 -1.14 -19.25 -37.60
CA VAL A 784 -0.35 -20.08 -38.53
C VAL A 784 -1.26 -20.90 -39.45
N ARG A 785 -2.36 -21.47 -38.92
CA ARG A 785 -3.33 -22.23 -39.72
C ARG A 785 -4.04 -21.37 -40.75
N ARG A 786 -4.52 -20.19 -40.35
CA ARG A 786 -5.16 -19.23 -41.28
C ARG A 786 -4.21 -18.82 -42.40
N GLN A 787 -2.95 -18.53 -42.09
CA GLN A 787 -1.95 -18.16 -43.10
C GLN A 787 -1.63 -19.32 -44.03
N ARG A 788 -1.48 -20.54 -43.50
CA ARG A 788 -1.26 -21.75 -44.30
C ARG A 788 -2.42 -22.01 -45.27
N ASP A 789 -3.66 -21.88 -44.79
CA ASP A 789 -4.85 -22.22 -45.56
C ASP A 789 -5.20 -21.09 -46.56
N GLY A 790 -4.98 -19.82 -46.20
CA GLY A 790 -5.08 -18.69 -47.14
C GLY A 790 -4.04 -18.73 -48.27
N ASN A 791 -2.87 -19.32 -48.03
CA ASN A 791 -1.86 -19.54 -49.07
C ASN A 791 -2.21 -20.72 -50.01
N ARG A 792 -3.19 -21.55 -49.67
CA ARG A 792 -3.73 -22.59 -50.57
C ARG A 792 -4.75 -22.03 -51.56
N ASP A 793 -5.51 -21.00 -51.19
CA ASP A 793 -6.47 -20.36 -52.09
C ASP A 793 -5.80 -19.42 -53.12
N GLY A 794 -4.52 -19.07 -52.91
CA GLY A 794 -3.69 -18.31 -53.85
C GLY A 794 -2.93 -19.14 -54.89
N ALA A 795 -3.02 -20.48 -54.83
CA ALA A 795 -2.42 -21.40 -55.80
C ALA A 795 -3.44 -22.51 -56.08
N ALA A 796 -4.30 -22.41 -57.08
CA ALA A 796 -3.94 -22.61 -58.49
C ALA A 796 -5.22 -22.60 -59.35
N PRO A 797 -5.13 -22.59 -60.70
CA PRO A 797 -3.91 -22.73 -61.51
C PRO A 797 -3.57 -21.56 -62.43
#